data_AF-A0AA87XZG4-F1
#
_entry.id   AF-A0AA87XZG4-F1
#
_cell.length_a   1.000
_cell.length_b   1.000
_cell.length_c   1.000
_cell.angle_alpha   90.00
_cell.angle_beta   90.00
_cell.angle_gamma   90.00
#
_symmetry.space_group_name_H-M   'P 1'
#
loop_
_entity.id
_entity.type
_entity.pdbx_description
1 polymer ?
#
loop_
_entity_poly.entity_id
_entity_poly.type
_entity_poly.pdbx_seq_one_letter_code
_entity_poly.pdbx_strand_id
1 'polypeptide(L)'
;MTMTDLQALLETHQSTRLLRLSFPEDDGPQAKLMVNRFEGTEYLSRDFEFKVELLSDDARIELEAMHGKLLCVSLVQADGSLRPFTGYVASFRLVKTDGGVAFYEAVLRPWLAYLRLRRNNRLFHGQSLRDQTEAIFAGYGGLPAWEWEVAGEQPQFTMATQWDETDHNYLCRRWEAAGYSYWFEHSSEGHKLKVCDDTRMSQPIDGPAPGIRFQRAGGVAEEDAIGDWSPLRQWTSAQTAVSGFDFKNPRPVHADSVTIEQQGDIPQLEVHSYEGHYGFRHQSGADDLSRLRMEEIEARGKRYEAQGNNRRVAPGRWFNLLDHFSEGEDTEFLILEVHHEASNNYLQGKGAVSRYKNRLLCQSKALPWRPGRGFNSTDTRLLALQTAIVVGAEGQGSLNVDEYGRVQVKFHWDRDDSGSCWVRVGSNWAGGEKGLASHPRVGSEVIVQWLDGNPDHPIITGAVFNQGYMPPWKLPEQRALTGLRSRELSADGGNTPGGRSNHLVLDDTQGQIQAQLKSDHLASQLSLGHISRIEDNAGRKDARGQGFELRTDGHGAVRAQQGLLLSTEGRPNARAHITDMEETVTRIAQGKELHDSLSQAAQQSQAHQPGDQDQVIAALQAQIDALKGQGGTPAQGEFPEFQAPHLTLASPAGIETTTQGSTHLMSVEHSAVTSGGHISLSAGKSLLVSVKEAVRMFAYKAGMKLVAASADIDITALKDSVNILAKLNITHTANKITITAKEEVVINGGSSFSRWNASGIVHGTSGNWTQHAAHHSFVPGKSEGTPTLPQPMQLAPGQLDLHHQYVNTQGSKKGGIRQGDYTVVDAEGGVHQGTLDGDGFASVAGLPMGMATVTYGKDPRDPWDEGSVLGKGDEWPAAALPEAGAAATAATAGRPALAAGAGLLSSAAAAAGSLKGAAGKIGAMAQAAHQASGAAQALKKGGAQALLAPVGQAAMANVAGKLPGGAAALNAYGALSADKPAAAVASTLGLPGSLPRIGAEIPPTPLKTSIV
;
A
#
# COMPACT_ATOMS: atom_id res chain seq x y z
N MET A 1 -66.01 78.05 10.91
CA MET A 1 -65.32 78.26 9.62
C MET A 1 -66.25 77.72 8.56
N THR A 2 -66.72 78.54 7.61
CA THR A 2 -67.48 78.05 6.45
C THR A 2 -66.50 77.52 5.40
N MET A 3 -66.93 76.62 4.50
CA MET A 3 -66.07 76.04 3.44
C MET A 3 -65.30 77.12 2.63
N THR A 4 -65.90 78.31 2.49
CA THR A 4 -65.34 79.51 1.84
C THR A 4 -64.09 80.09 2.54
N ASP A 5 -63.97 79.95 3.87
CA ASP A 5 -62.82 80.47 4.64
C ASP A 5 -61.57 79.59 4.45
N LEU A 6 -61.76 78.27 4.25
CA LEU A 6 -60.65 77.34 4.01
C LEU A 6 -60.11 77.51 2.60
N GLN A 7 -60.98 77.64 1.59
CA GLN A 7 -60.58 77.95 0.21
C GLN A 7 -59.80 79.27 0.11
N ALA A 8 -60.21 80.31 0.84
CA ALA A 8 -59.46 81.57 0.92
C ALA A 8 -58.07 81.39 1.57
N LEU A 9 -57.97 80.64 2.68
CA LEU A 9 -56.69 80.30 3.33
C LEU A 9 -55.78 79.42 2.46
N LEU A 10 -56.37 78.55 1.65
CA LEU A 10 -55.72 77.69 0.66
C LEU A 10 -55.18 78.46 -0.54
N GLU A 11 -55.72 79.64 -0.87
CA GLU A 11 -55.33 80.44 -2.03
C GLU A 11 -54.39 81.61 -1.71
N THR A 12 -54.40 82.17 -0.49
CA THR A 12 -53.72 83.46 -0.21
C THR A 12 -52.68 83.47 0.92
N HIS A 13 -52.52 82.43 1.75
CA HIS A 13 -51.74 82.55 2.99
C HIS A 13 -50.93 81.32 3.43
N GLN A 14 -50.24 80.62 2.52
CA GLN A 14 -49.22 79.63 2.93
C GLN A 14 -47.84 80.25 3.22
N SER A 15 -47.48 81.36 2.57
CA SER A 15 -46.15 82.00 2.69
C SER A 15 -45.90 82.73 4.02
N THR A 16 -46.90 82.86 4.91
CA THR A 16 -46.77 83.58 6.19
C THR A 16 -46.98 82.68 7.42
N ARG A 17 -46.91 81.34 7.24
CA ARG A 17 -47.21 80.35 8.29
C ARG A 17 -45.95 79.69 8.84
N LEU A 18 -46.03 79.25 10.09
CA LEU A 18 -44.92 78.64 10.84
C LEU A 18 -44.51 77.29 10.25
N LEU A 19 -45.49 76.46 9.87
CA LEU A 19 -45.28 75.21 9.15
C LEU A 19 -45.79 75.35 7.71
N ARG A 20 -45.00 74.87 6.74
CA ARG A 20 -45.35 74.80 5.32
C ARG A 20 -45.22 73.36 4.82
N LEU A 21 -46.02 72.99 3.85
CA LEU A 21 -45.99 71.66 3.22
C LEU A 21 -45.51 71.79 1.78
N SER A 22 -44.66 70.88 1.34
CA SER A 22 -44.34 70.67 -0.07
C SER A 22 -44.12 69.19 -0.36
N PHE A 23 -44.28 68.85 -1.64
CA PHE A 23 -43.96 67.54 -2.21
C PHE A 23 -42.72 67.74 -3.08
N PRO A 24 -41.52 67.29 -2.66
CA PRO A 24 -40.28 67.55 -3.40
C PRO A 24 -40.30 67.00 -4.84
N GLU A 25 -41.03 65.91 -5.09
CA GLU A 25 -41.15 65.29 -6.41
C GLU A 25 -42.32 65.82 -7.25
N ASP A 26 -43.04 66.84 -6.75
CA ASP A 26 -44.25 67.41 -7.36
C ASP A 26 -45.33 66.36 -7.69
N ASP A 27 -45.39 65.30 -6.88
CA ASP A 27 -46.23 64.13 -7.07
C ASP A 27 -47.42 64.09 -6.10
N GLY A 28 -47.71 65.18 -5.38
CA GLY A 28 -48.81 65.26 -4.41
C GLY A 28 -50.21 65.02 -5.00
N PRO A 29 -51.23 64.79 -4.15
CA PRO A 29 -52.61 64.65 -4.60
C PRO A 29 -53.12 65.97 -5.18
N GLN A 30 -54.11 65.91 -6.08
CA GLN A 30 -54.75 67.13 -6.61
C GLN A 30 -55.48 67.94 -5.53
N ALA A 31 -55.91 67.28 -4.46
CA ALA A 31 -56.52 67.92 -3.30
C ALA A 31 -55.48 68.78 -2.57
N LYS A 32 -55.87 70.00 -2.19
CA LYS A 32 -54.95 70.87 -1.46
C LYS A 32 -54.82 70.40 -0.01
N LEU A 33 -53.58 70.32 0.47
CA LEU A 33 -53.23 69.89 1.83
C LEU A 33 -52.52 71.01 2.59
N MET A 34 -52.83 71.17 3.88
CA MET A 34 -52.19 72.14 4.78
C MET A 34 -51.76 71.47 6.08
N VAL A 35 -50.59 71.80 6.61
CA VAL A 35 -50.10 71.24 7.89
C VAL A 35 -50.67 72.02 9.07
N ASN A 36 -51.52 71.37 9.87
CA ASN A 36 -52.09 71.97 11.08
C ASN A 36 -51.20 71.76 12.30
N ARG A 37 -50.75 70.52 12.53
CA ARG A 37 -49.92 70.14 13.66
C ARG A 37 -48.80 69.22 13.20
N PHE A 38 -47.63 69.40 13.80
CA PHE A 38 -46.45 68.57 13.60
C PHE A 38 -45.95 68.11 14.96
N GLU A 39 -45.81 66.80 15.12
CA GLU A 39 -45.16 66.18 16.26
C GLU A 39 -44.09 65.23 15.74
N GLY A 40 -42.83 65.54 16.00
CA GLY A 40 -41.70 64.81 15.42
C GLY A 40 -40.73 64.34 16.48
N THR A 41 -40.10 63.19 16.26
CA THR A 41 -38.96 62.78 17.07
C THR A 41 -37.81 62.35 16.17
N GLU A 42 -36.66 62.97 16.37
CA GLU A 42 -35.40 62.65 15.71
C GLU A 42 -34.43 62.07 16.75
N TYR A 43 -33.60 61.10 16.35
CA TYR A 43 -32.65 60.44 17.21
C TYR A 43 -31.28 60.31 16.53
N LEU A 44 -30.23 60.25 17.33
CA LEU A 44 -28.94 59.70 16.95
C LEU A 44 -29.01 58.16 17.01
N SER A 45 -28.61 57.52 15.93
CA SER A 45 -28.64 56.08 15.67
C SER A 45 -30.00 55.40 15.79
N ARG A 46 -31.10 56.12 15.50
CA ARG A 46 -32.43 55.54 15.26
C ARG A 46 -33.17 56.26 14.14
N ASP A 47 -34.19 55.60 13.62
CA ASP A 47 -35.12 56.19 12.65
C ASP A 47 -35.88 57.36 13.29
N PHE A 48 -35.99 58.48 12.57
CA PHE A 48 -36.93 59.54 12.95
C PHE A 48 -38.38 59.12 12.65
N GLU A 49 -39.33 59.73 13.37
CA GLU A 49 -40.76 59.59 13.09
C GLU A 49 -41.44 60.96 13.20
N PHE A 50 -42.10 61.39 12.12
CA PHE A 50 -42.87 62.63 12.10
C PHE A 50 -44.35 62.37 11.90
N LYS A 51 -45.17 62.77 12.87
CA LYS A 51 -46.63 62.74 12.79
C LYS A 51 -47.14 64.11 12.37
N VAL A 52 -47.77 64.15 11.21
CA VAL A 52 -48.22 65.39 10.58
C VAL A 52 -49.74 65.34 10.44
N GLU A 53 -50.43 66.25 11.13
CA GLU A 53 -51.86 66.45 10.93
C GLU A 53 -52.07 67.41 9.77
N LEU A 54 -52.79 66.94 8.76
CA LEU A 54 -53.06 67.62 7.51
C LEU A 54 -54.55 67.97 7.40
N LEU A 55 -54.85 69.17 6.91
CA LEU A 55 -56.21 69.63 6.60
C LEU A 55 -56.43 69.62 5.09
N SER A 56 -57.60 69.17 4.66
CA SER A 56 -58.07 69.26 3.27
C SER A 56 -59.54 69.66 3.20
N ASP A 57 -59.96 70.21 2.06
CA ASP A 57 -61.36 70.38 1.68
C ASP A 57 -61.96 69.13 1.01
N ASP A 58 -61.15 68.14 0.66
CA ASP A 58 -61.59 66.85 0.13
C ASP A 58 -61.43 65.72 1.16
N ALA A 59 -62.52 65.04 1.49
CA ALA A 59 -62.53 63.87 2.39
C ALA A 59 -62.34 62.54 1.64
N ARG A 60 -62.12 62.57 0.32
CA ARG A 60 -62.04 61.39 -0.55
C ARG A 60 -60.65 61.15 -1.14
N ILE A 61 -59.61 61.74 -0.56
CA ILE A 61 -58.23 61.47 -0.96
C ILE A 61 -57.97 59.97 -0.83
N GLU A 62 -57.63 59.31 -1.94
CA GLU A 62 -57.27 57.90 -1.95
C GLU A 62 -56.01 57.67 -1.11
N LEU A 63 -56.12 56.83 -0.08
CA LEU A 63 -55.05 56.68 0.90
C LEU A 63 -53.78 56.08 0.27
N GLU A 64 -53.94 55.16 -0.69
CA GLU A 64 -52.83 54.55 -1.42
C GLU A 64 -52.04 55.56 -2.25
N ALA A 65 -52.69 56.62 -2.75
CA ALA A 65 -52.05 57.66 -3.54
C ALA A 65 -51.08 58.52 -2.72
N MET A 66 -51.10 58.42 -1.39
CA MET A 66 -50.16 59.12 -0.50
C MET A 66 -49.02 58.21 -0.02
N HIS A 67 -49.22 56.89 -0.01
CA HIS A 67 -48.24 55.95 0.53
C HIS A 67 -46.94 55.97 -0.29
N GLY A 68 -45.80 56.02 0.41
CA GLY A 68 -44.48 56.00 -0.20
C GLY A 68 -44.05 57.29 -0.90
N LYS A 69 -44.87 58.34 -0.89
CA LYS A 69 -44.47 59.67 -1.39
C LYS A 69 -43.57 60.38 -0.40
N LEU A 70 -42.66 61.21 -0.92
CA LEU A 70 -41.79 62.05 -0.11
C LEU A 70 -42.53 63.33 0.26
N LEU A 71 -42.71 63.58 1.56
CA LEU A 71 -43.29 64.82 2.09
C LEU A 71 -42.21 65.66 2.75
N CYS A 72 -42.29 66.99 2.58
CA CYS A 72 -41.45 67.95 3.28
C CYS A 72 -42.34 68.90 4.09
N VAL A 73 -42.16 68.88 5.41
CA VAL A 73 -42.73 69.89 6.32
C VAL A 73 -41.63 70.89 6.65
N SER A 74 -41.76 72.13 6.21
CA SER A 74 -40.77 73.19 6.48
C SER A 74 -41.20 74.06 7.67
N LEU A 75 -40.33 74.18 8.66
CA LEU A 75 -40.46 75.08 9.80
C LEU A 75 -39.78 76.42 9.48
N VAL A 76 -40.53 77.52 9.58
CA VAL A 76 -39.99 78.87 9.38
C VAL A 76 -39.16 79.30 10.59
N GLN A 77 -37.89 79.61 10.37
CA GLN A 77 -36.96 80.13 11.38
C GLN A 77 -37.12 81.64 11.58
N ALA A 78 -36.53 82.19 12.65
CA ALA A 78 -36.64 83.61 12.99
C ALA A 78 -36.05 84.55 11.93
N ASP A 79 -35.06 84.08 11.15
CA ASP A 79 -34.44 84.81 10.03
C ASP A 79 -35.22 84.66 8.71
N GLY A 80 -36.35 83.94 8.72
CA GLY A 80 -37.17 83.66 7.54
C GLY A 80 -36.69 82.46 6.70
N SER A 81 -35.57 81.84 7.05
CA SER A 81 -35.12 80.60 6.42
C SER A 81 -36.04 79.42 6.78
N LEU A 82 -35.96 78.34 5.99
CA LEU A 82 -36.79 77.15 6.17
C LEU A 82 -35.92 75.99 6.65
N ARG A 83 -36.29 75.40 7.79
CA ARG A 83 -35.77 74.10 8.19
C ARG A 83 -36.69 73.00 7.65
N PRO A 84 -36.23 72.16 6.72
CA PRO A 84 -37.02 71.07 6.18
C PRO A 84 -37.06 69.87 7.15
N PHE A 85 -38.22 69.23 7.24
CA PHE A 85 -38.44 67.91 7.83
C PHE A 85 -39.01 67.01 6.74
N THR A 86 -38.13 66.24 6.11
CA THR A 86 -38.45 65.34 4.99
C THR A 86 -38.60 63.90 5.44
N GLY A 87 -39.53 63.17 4.83
CA GLY A 87 -39.68 61.74 5.05
C GLY A 87 -40.72 61.11 4.14
N TYR A 88 -40.62 59.79 3.97
CA TYR A 88 -41.55 59.03 3.16
C TYR A 88 -42.80 58.69 3.99
N VAL A 89 -43.97 58.81 3.38
CA VAL A 89 -45.26 58.51 4.02
C VAL A 89 -45.36 56.99 4.25
N ALA A 90 -45.13 56.57 5.49
CA ALA A 90 -45.23 55.18 5.93
C ALA A 90 -46.67 54.77 6.26
N SER A 91 -47.49 55.73 6.72
CA SER A 91 -48.90 55.54 7.00
C SER A 91 -49.66 56.82 6.71
N PHE A 92 -50.83 56.71 6.07
CA PHE A 92 -51.74 57.82 5.83
C PHE A 92 -53.17 57.42 6.18
N ARG A 93 -53.86 58.22 7.00
CA ARG A 93 -55.24 57.92 7.42
C ARG A 93 -56.11 59.16 7.49
N LEU A 94 -57.40 59.00 7.18
CA LEU A 94 -58.43 59.96 7.52
C LEU A 94 -58.80 59.81 9.00
N VAL A 95 -58.58 60.85 9.79
CA VAL A 95 -58.84 60.85 11.25
C VAL A 95 -60.29 61.22 11.55
N LYS A 96 -60.77 62.33 10.98
CA LYS A 96 -62.14 62.82 11.17
C LYS A 96 -62.54 63.81 10.08
N THR A 97 -63.83 64.09 9.98
CA THR A 97 -64.38 65.20 9.20
C THR A 97 -65.19 66.10 10.14
N ASP A 98 -64.96 67.41 10.06
CA ASP A 98 -65.63 68.39 10.93
C ASP A 98 -65.84 69.72 10.17
N GLY A 99 -67.06 70.23 10.16
CA GLY A 99 -67.38 71.55 9.56
C GLY A 99 -67.02 71.72 8.08
N GLY A 100 -66.94 70.64 7.28
CA GLY A 100 -66.51 70.68 5.88
C GLY A 100 -64.99 70.62 5.68
N VAL A 101 -64.22 70.35 6.75
CA VAL A 101 -62.77 70.12 6.73
C VAL A 101 -62.48 68.64 7.02
N ALA A 102 -61.64 68.02 6.21
CA ALA A 102 -61.12 66.67 6.45
C ALA A 102 -59.77 66.75 7.17
N PHE A 103 -59.61 65.97 8.24
CA PHE A 103 -58.38 65.86 9.02
C PHE A 103 -57.71 64.54 8.66
N TYR A 104 -56.54 64.62 8.05
CA TYR A 104 -55.68 63.48 7.75
C TYR A 104 -54.48 63.46 8.69
N GLU A 105 -53.93 62.27 8.90
CA GLU A 105 -52.64 62.09 9.59
C GLU A 105 -51.70 61.34 8.67
N ALA A 106 -50.52 61.93 8.43
CA ALA A 106 -49.40 61.29 7.76
C ALA A 106 -48.30 60.99 8.78
N VAL A 107 -47.80 59.75 8.78
CA VAL A 107 -46.60 59.37 9.53
C VAL A 107 -45.44 59.25 8.55
N LEU A 108 -44.46 60.14 8.69
CA LEU A 108 -43.25 60.17 7.86
C LEU A 108 -42.11 59.44 8.55
N ARG A 109 -41.38 58.63 7.79
CA ARG A 109 -40.20 57.88 8.23
C ARG A 109 -39.07 57.97 7.21
N PRO A 110 -37.80 57.72 7.60
CA PRO A 110 -36.71 57.69 6.65
C PRO A 110 -36.87 56.54 5.65
N TRP A 111 -36.22 56.67 4.48
CA TRP A 111 -36.07 55.55 3.54
C TRP A 111 -35.46 54.30 4.20
N LEU A 112 -34.63 54.46 5.24
CA LEU A 112 -34.04 53.35 5.99
C LEU A 112 -35.12 52.43 6.61
N ALA A 113 -36.32 52.94 6.88
CA ALA A 113 -37.44 52.15 7.40
C ALA A 113 -37.91 51.06 6.42
N TYR A 114 -37.71 51.24 5.09
CA TYR A 114 -38.02 50.21 4.10
C TYR A 114 -37.19 48.93 4.32
N LEU A 115 -35.98 49.04 4.89
CA LEU A 115 -35.12 47.89 5.16
C LEU A 115 -35.69 46.94 6.23
N ARG A 116 -36.71 47.38 6.97
CA ARG A 116 -37.45 46.52 7.91
C ARG A 116 -38.44 45.59 7.19
N LEU A 117 -38.76 45.87 5.92
CA LEU A 117 -39.74 45.11 5.14
C LEU A 117 -39.11 43.93 4.37
N ARG A 118 -37.78 43.88 4.27
CA ARG A 118 -37.05 42.75 3.65
C ARG A 118 -36.29 41.97 4.72
N ARG A 119 -36.48 40.64 4.72
CA ARG A 119 -35.73 39.67 5.52
C ARG A 119 -34.94 38.76 4.59
N ASN A 120 -33.71 38.41 4.95
CA ASN A 120 -32.82 37.66 4.06
C ASN A 120 -31.92 36.66 4.80
N ASN A 121 -31.42 35.69 4.03
CA ASN A 121 -30.33 34.77 4.40
C ASN A 121 -29.24 34.92 3.34
N ARG A 122 -28.08 35.47 3.70
CA ARG A 122 -27.02 35.83 2.76
C ARG A 122 -25.64 35.78 3.40
N LEU A 123 -24.65 35.37 2.62
CA LEU A 123 -23.24 35.46 2.96
C LEU A 123 -22.57 36.64 2.22
N PHE A 124 -21.72 37.36 2.93
CA PHE A 124 -20.84 38.40 2.37
C PHE A 124 -19.39 37.96 2.52
N HIS A 125 -18.67 37.85 1.41
CA HIS A 125 -17.30 37.33 1.37
C HIS A 125 -16.29 38.42 1.07
N GLY A 126 -15.25 38.55 1.91
CA GLY A 126 -14.15 39.48 1.66
C GLY A 126 -14.56 40.96 1.63
N GLN A 127 -15.67 41.31 2.26
CA GLN A 127 -16.26 42.66 2.21
C GLN A 127 -16.08 43.39 3.53
N SER A 128 -15.76 44.68 3.48
CA SER A 128 -15.80 45.57 4.64
C SER A 128 -17.25 45.90 5.04
N LEU A 129 -17.45 46.50 6.21
CA LEU A 129 -18.79 46.90 6.65
C LEU A 129 -19.41 47.97 5.73
N ARG A 130 -18.59 48.83 5.12
CA ARG A 130 -19.03 49.78 4.09
C ARG A 130 -19.52 49.05 2.84
N ASP A 131 -18.75 48.08 2.34
CA ASP A 131 -19.13 47.32 1.13
C ASP A 131 -20.42 46.54 1.35
N GLN A 132 -20.61 45.96 2.54
CA GLN A 132 -21.84 45.27 2.92
C GLN A 132 -23.04 46.24 2.97
N THR A 133 -22.81 47.44 3.50
CA THR A 133 -23.82 48.51 3.55
C THR A 133 -24.24 48.92 2.13
N GLU A 134 -23.27 49.18 1.26
CA GLU A 134 -23.50 49.52 -0.13
C GLU A 134 -24.21 48.40 -0.90
N ALA A 135 -23.81 47.14 -0.71
CA ALA A 135 -24.43 45.98 -1.33
C ALA A 135 -25.90 45.77 -0.90
N ILE A 136 -26.25 46.14 0.34
CA ILE A 136 -27.64 46.11 0.81
C ILE A 136 -28.42 47.27 0.20
N PHE A 137 -27.88 48.49 0.25
CA PHE A 137 -28.54 49.69 -0.28
C PHE A 137 -28.78 49.63 -1.78
N ALA A 138 -27.86 49.05 -2.57
CA ALA A 138 -28.04 48.85 -4.01
C ALA A 138 -29.33 48.09 -4.35
N GLY A 139 -29.83 47.24 -3.44
CA GLY A 139 -31.09 46.52 -3.61
C GLY A 139 -32.37 47.36 -3.50
N TYR A 140 -32.26 48.64 -3.09
CA TYR A 140 -33.39 49.57 -2.88
C TYR A 140 -33.48 50.68 -3.94
N GLY A 141 -32.71 50.57 -5.03
CA GLY A 141 -32.77 51.49 -6.16
C GLY A 141 -32.32 52.91 -5.78
N GLY A 142 -33.11 53.92 -6.18
CA GLY A 142 -32.80 55.34 -5.95
C GLY A 142 -33.16 55.87 -4.57
N LEU A 143 -33.75 55.06 -3.69
CA LEU A 143 -34.16 55.50 -2.35
C LEU A 143 -32.97 55.88 -1.43
N PRO A 144 -31.87 55.11 -1.38
CA PRO A 144 -30.78 55.37 -0.44
C PRO A 144 -29.94 56.60 -0.82
N ALA A 145 -30.15 57.69 -0.09
CA ALA A 145 -29.20 58.80 -0.02
C ALA A 145 -28.40 58.68 1.28
N TRP A 146 -27.08 58.49 1.18
CA TRP A 146 -26.22 58.27 2.34
C TRP A 146 -24.79 58.79 2.15
N GLU A 147 -24.07 58.95 3.25
CA GLU A 147 -22.66 59.31 3.30
C GLU A 147 -21.94 58.52 4.39
N TRP A 148 -20.66 58.23 4.14
CA TRP A 148 -19.83 57.41 5.01
C TRP A 148 -18.62 58.20 5.49
N GLU A 149 -18.71 58.70 6.71
CA GLU A 149 -17.71 59.55 7.39
C GLU A 149 -17.01 58.76 8.50
N VAL A 150 -16.53 57.56 8.18
CA VAL A 150 -15.74 56.72 9.08
C VAL A 150 -14.27 56.84 8.71
N ALA A 151 -13.40 57.05 9.69
CA ALA A 151 -11.97 57.25 9.47
C ALA A 151 -11.23 55.92 9.20
N GLY A 152 -10.16 56.00 8.39
CA GLY A 152 -9.25 54.87 8.14
C GLY A 152 -9.81 53.74 7.25
N GLU A 153 -8.95 52.77 6.96
CA GLU A 153 -9.32 51.58 6.20
C GLU A 153 -10.05 50.57 7.09
N GLN A 154 -11.17 50.04 6.61
CA GLN A 154 -12.02 49.14 7.38
C GLN A 154 -11.61 47.68 7.21
N PRO A 155 -11.58 46.89 8.30
CA PRO A 155 -11.21 45.49 8.21
C PRO A 155 -12.23 44.72 7.36
N GLN A 156 -11.71 43.87 6.46
CA GLN A 156 -12.55 42.97 5.67
C GLN A 156 -12.93 41.73 6.45
N PHE A 157 -14.21 41.36 6.37
CA PHE A 157 -14.72 40.11 6.92
C PHE A 157 -14.37 38.97 5.98
N THR A 158 -13.79 37.88 6.51
CA THR A 158 -13.59 36.66 5.71
C THR A 158 -14.92 36.12 5.21
N MET A 159 -15.92 36.11 6.10
CA MET A 159 -17.31 35.86 5.80
C MET A 159 -18.15 36.57 6.87
N ALA A 160 -19.20 37.26 6.45
CA ALA A 160 -20.22 37.79 7.35
C ALA A 160 -21.58 37.25 6.92
N THR A 161 -22.37 36.81 7.90
CA THR A 161 -23.63 36.11 7.69
C THR A 161 -24.78 37.02 8.12
N GLN A 162 -25.69 37.31 7.17
CA GLN A 162 -27.04 37.78 7.46
C GLN A 162 -27.94 36.54 7.52
N TRP A 163 -28.48 36.24 8.70
CA TRP A 163 -29.31 35.04 8.88
C TRP A 163 -30.64 35.41 9.52
N ASP A 164 -31.71 35.03 8.82
CA ASP A 164 -33.10 35.18 9.24
C ASP A 164 -33.37 36.54 9.92
N GLU A 165 -32.86 37.61 9.33
CA GLU A 165 -32.96 38.96 9.91
C GLU A 165 -33.24 39.99 8.82
N THR A 166 -33.82 41.12 9.23
CA THR A 166 -34.10 42.21 8.30
C THR A 166 -32.80 42.90 7.89
N ASP A 167 -32.77 43.51 6.71
CA ASP A 167 -31.61 44.30 6.30
C ASP A 167 -31.31 45.43 7.29
N HIS A 168 -32.37 46.02 7.86
CA HIS A 168 -32.25 47.04 8.90
C HIS A 168 -31.56 46.47 10.14
N ASN A 169 -31.98 45.30 10.63
CA ASN A 169 -31.38 44.67 11.80
C ASN A 169 -29.90 44.35 11.57
N TYR A 170 -29.58 43.77 10.40
CA TYR A 170 -28.20 43.42 10.04
C TYR A 170 -27.29 44.64 10.08
N LEU A 171 -27.68 45.73 9.43
CA LEU A 171 -26.88 46.96 9.40
C LEU A 171 -26.76 47.57 10.80
N CYS A 172 -27.86 47.74 11.52
CA CYS A 172 -27.84 48.34 12.85
C CYS A 172 -26.98 47.54 13.82
N ARG A 173 -27.11 46.20 13.90
CA ARG A 173 -26.27 45.41 14.82
C ARG A 173 -24.78 45.46 14.47
N ARG A 174 -24.44 45.59 13.18
CA ARG A 174 -23.04 45.67 12.72
C ARG A 174 -22.45 47.06 12.99
N TRP A 175 -23.18 48.12 12.67
CA TRP A 175 -22.79 49.49 13.02
C TRP A 175 -22.66 49.66 14.53
N GLU A 176 -23.63 49.19 15.32
CA GLU A 176 -23.57 49.22 16.78
C GLU A 176 -22.37 48.43 17.33
N ALA A 177 -22.12 47.22 16.81
CA ALA A 177 -20.98 46.41 17.25
C ALA A 177 -19.62 47.09 16.96
N ALA A 178 -19.52 47.80 15.84
CA ALA A 178 -18.37 48.61 15.43
C ALA A 178 -18.31 49.99 16.12
N GLY A 179 -19.35 50.36 16.89
CA GLY A 179 -19.43 51.66 17.57
C GLY A 179 -19.85 52.82 16.68
N TYR A 180 -20.33 52.56 15.46
CA TYR A 180 -20.72 53.62 14.54
C TYR A 180 -22.05 54.24 14.93
N SER A 181 -22.13 55.54 14.72
CA SER A 181 -23.31 56.35 14.94
C SER A 181 -23.87 56.83 13.60
N TYR A 182 -25.17 57.06 13.52
CA TYR A 182 -25.78 57.61 12.31
C TYR A 182 -26.90 58.60 12.60
N TRP A 183 -27.15 59.53 11.69
CA TRP A 183 -28.28 60.47 11.77
C TRP A 183 -28.75 60.83 10.36
N PHE A 184 -29.80 61.66 10.28
CA PHE A 184 -30.36 62.11 9.01
C PHE A 184 -30.20 63.62 8.87
N GLU A 185 -29.66 64.05 7.73
CA GLU A 185 -29.63 65.46 7.34
C GLU A 185 -30.78 65.74 6.37
N HIS A 186 -31.65 66.67 6.74
CA HIS A 186 -32.82 67.04 5.96
C HIS A 186 -32.51 68.24 5.04
N SER A 187 -32.93 68.14 3.78
CA SER A 187 -32.96 69.22 2.80
C SER A 187 -34.38 69.40 2.26
N SER A 188 -34.63 70.45 1.46
CA SER A 188 -35.92 70.63 0.80
C SER A 188 -36.23 69.52 -0.22
N GLU A 189 -35.21 68.79 -0.68
CA GLU A 189 -35.32 67.75 -1.71
C GLU A 189 -35.44 66.34 -1.11
N GLY A 190 -35.08 66.12 0.16
CA GLY A 190 -35.12 64.81 0.79
C GLY A 190 -34.28 64.75 2.06
N HIS A 191 -33.87 63.56 2.48
CA HIS A 191 -32.99 63.38 3.63
C HIS A 191 -31.86 62.39 3.32
N LYS A 192 -30.68 62.65 3.88
CA LYS A 192 -29.48 61.83 3.70
C LYS A 192 -29.06 61.18 5.01
N LEU A 193 -28.80 59.87 5.01
CA LEU A 193 -28.22 59.15 6.14
C LEU A 193 -26.71 59.46 6.24
N LYS A 194 -26.24 59.93 7.38
CA LYS A 194 -24.81 60.11 7.67
C LYS A 194 -24.38 59.02 8.64
N VAL A 195 -23.29 58.31 8.34
CA VAL A 195 -22.69 57.30 9.24
C VAL A 195 -21.30 57.78 9.64
N CYS A 196 -20.98 57.80 10.93
CA CYS A 196 -19.66 58.19 11.45
C CYS A 196 -19.17 57.26 12.57
N ASP A 197 -17.87 57.28 12.82
CA ASP A 197 -17.19 56.55 13.89
C ASP A 197 -16.68 57.44 15.03
N ASP A 198 -16.85 58.77 14.94
CA ASP A 198 -16.50 59.68 16.01
C ASP A 198 -17.42 60.89 16.05
N THR A 199 -18.33 60.91 17.02
CA THR A 199 -19.30 61.98 17.18
C THR A 199 -18.67 63.30 17.64
N ARG A 200 -17.41 63.31 18.08
CA ARG A 200 -16.70 64.56 18.45
C ARG A 200 -16.43 65.44 17.23
N MET A 201 -16.42 64.85 16.04
CA MET A 201 -16.25 65.51 14.75
C MET A 201 -17.56 66.05 14.16
N SER A 202 -18.69 65.88 14.87
CA SER A 202 -20.00 66.40 14.45
C SER A 202 -19.95 67.90 14.18
N GLN A 203 -20.72 68.33 13.19
CA GLN A 203 -20.84 69.74 12.83
C GLN A 203 -21.72 70.50 13.85
N PRO A 204 -21.52 71.82 14.03
CA PRO A 204 -22.40 72.63 14.86
C PRO A 204 -23.81 72.71 14.25
N ILE A 205 -24.79 73.10 15.07
CA ILE A 205 -26.13 73.48 14.59
C ILE A 205 -26.04 74.53 13.48
N ASP A 206 -26.96 74.46 12.53
CA ASP A 206 -26.98 75.37 11.38
C ASP A 206 -27.20 76.83 11.81
N GLY A 207 -26.71 77.78 11.01
CA GLY A 207 -26.84 79.22 11.24
C GLY A 207 -25.51 79.94 11.54
N PRO A 208 -25.55 81.23 11.90
CA PRO A 208 -24.35 82.07 11.95
C PRO A 208 -23.43 81.78 13.13
N ALA A 209 -23.95 81.18 14.21
CA ALA A 209 -23.19 80.82 15.39
C ALA A 209 -23.78 79.56 16.08
N PRO A 210 -22.92 78.75 16.73
CA PRO A 210 -23.33 77.52 17.44
C PRO A 210 -23.98 77.80 18.81
N GLY A 211 -24.10 79.06 19.22
CA GLY A 211 -24.63 79.44 20.53
C GLY A 211 -26.15 79.33 20.64
N ILE A 212 -26.64 78.75 21.74
CA ILE A 212 -28.04 78.82 22.17
C ILE A 212 -28.09 79.45 23.56
N ARG A 213 -28.84 80.54 23.70
CA ARG A 213 -29.02 81.22 24.99
C ARG A 213 -29.94 80.43 25.91
N PHE A 214 -29.62 80.45 27.21
CA PHE A 214 -30.52 80.04 28.26
C PHE A 214 -31.38 81.22 28.73
N GLN A 215 -32.71 81.09 28.62
CA GLN A 215 -33.65 82.12 29.03
C GLN A 215 -34.92 81.50 29.61
N ARG A 216 -35.08 81.56 30.93
CA ARG A 216 -36.30 81.11 31.62
C ARG A 216 -37.50 81.93 31.15
N ALA A 217 -38.69 81.31 31.10
CA ALA A 217 -39.94 81.78 30.46
C ALA A 217 -40.57 83.12 30.97
N GLY A 218 -39.80 84.09 31.46
CA GLY A 218 -40.22 85.45 31.84
C GLY A 218 -39.59 86.57 31.00
N GLY A 219 -38.95 86.25 29.87
CA GLY A 219 -38.38 87.22 28.94
C GLY A 219 -39.41 87.90 28.03
N VAL A 220 -39.17 89.17 27.68
CA VAL A 220 -40.03 89.98 26.79
C VAL A 220 -39.86 89.62 25.30
N ALA A 221 -38.85 88.81 24.95
CA ALA A 221 -38.50 88.48 23.57
C ALA A 221 -38.84 87.02 23.23
N GLU A 222 -39.52 86.78 22.11
CA GLU A 222 -39.71 85.45 21.49
C GLU A 222 -38.42 84.99 20.75
N GLU A 223 -37.27 85.03 21.43
CA GLU A 223 -36.01 84.53 20.85
C GLU A 223 -35.96 82.99 20.92
N ASP A 224 -35.20 82.39 19.99
CA ASP A 224 -34.91 80.96 19.93
C ASP A 224 -33.93 80.55 21.04
N ALA A 225 -34.46 80.09 22.17
CA ALA A 225 -33.70 79.83 23.41
C ALA A 225 -34.00 78.45 24.03
N ILE A 226 -33.19 78.08 25.02
CA ILE A 226 -33.46 76.99 25.96
C ILE A 226 -34.07 77.61 27.22
N GLY A 227 -35.26 77.14 27.61
CA GLY A 227 -35.99 77.61 28.78
C GLY A 227 -35.69 76.81 30.05
N ASP A 228 -35.47 75.50 29.91
CA ASP A 228 -35.15 74.58 31.01
C ASP A 228 -33.92 73.76 30.65
N TRP A 229 -33.02 73.56 31.62
CA TRP A 229 -31.78 72.79 31.49
C TRP A 229 -31.59 71.92 32.73
N SER A 230 -31.37 70.62 32.56
CA SER A 230 -31.33 69.64 33.63
C SER A 230 -30.23 68.59 33.40
N PRO A 231 -29.08 68.68 34.09
CA PRO A 231 -28.07 67.63 34.06
C PRO A 231 -28.55 66.39 34.81
N LEU A 232 -28.35 65.21 34.22
CA LEU A 232 -28.67 63.89 34.75
C LEU A 232 -27.38 63.07 34.86
N ARG A 233 -27.14 62.48 36.04
CA ARG A 233 -26.10 61.46 36.24
C ARG A 233 -26.73 60.14 36.66
N GLN A 234 -26.18 59.05 36.14
CA GLN A 234 -26.61 57.68 36.45
C GLN A 234 -25.40 56.81 36.79
N TRP A 235 -25.63 55.76 37.58
CA TRP A 235 -24.57 54.80 37.88
C TRP A 235 -24.21 54.00 36.63
N THR A 236 -22.91 53.82 36.43
CA THR A 236 -22.35 53.04 35.34
C THR A 236 -21.23 52.16 35.87
N SER A 237 -20.82 51.16 35.09
CA SER A 237 -19.63 50.38 35.42
C SER A 237 -18.38 51.22 35.20
N ALA A 238 -17.31 50.89 35.91
CA ALA A 238 -16.07 51.67 35.89
C ALA A 238 -14.92 50.97 35.16
N GLN A 239 -15.09 49.71 34.79
CA GLN A 239 -14.10 48.94 34.04
C GLN A 239 -14.79 47.99 33.06
N THR A 240 -14.18 47.79 31.91
CA THR A 240 -14.53 46.74 30.96
C THR A 240 -13.36 45.80 30.77
N ALA A 241 -13.64 44.51 30.64
CA ALA A 241 -12.66 43.51 30.24
C ALA A 241 -13.22 42.67 29.10
N VAL A 242 -12.39 42.42 28.09
CA VAL A 242 -12.73 41.58 26.93
C VAL A 242 -11.77 40.40 26.85
N SER A 243 -12.30 39.24 26.47
CA SER A 243 -11.50 38.04 26.20
C SER A 243 -11.93 37.34 24.92
N GLY A 244 -10.98 36.67 24.28
CA GLY A 244 -11.21 35.97 23.01
C GLY A 244 -10.19 34.87 22.75
N PHE A 245 -10.47 34.02 21.76
CA PHE A 245 -9.60 32.91 21.38
C PHE A 245 -9.50 32.75 19.86
N ASP A 246 -8.30 32.54 19.33
CA ASP A 246 -8.05 32.18 17.94
C ASP A 246 -7.28 30.85 17.89
N PHE A 247 -7.79 29.88 17.13
CA PHE A 247 -7.09 28.59 17.00
C PHE A 247 -5.74 28.70 16.27
N LYS A 248 -5.54 29.74 15.44
CA LYS A 248 -4.26 30.01 14.77
C LYS A 248 -3.20 30.54 15.72
N ASN A 249 -3.63 31.14 16.83
CA ASN A 249 -2.77 31.54 17.95
C ASN A 249 -3.42 31.04 19.25
N PRO A 250 -3.24 29.75 19.61
CA PRO A 250 -4.07 29.03 20.59
C PRO A 250 -3.77 29.41 22.04
N ARG A 251 -3.86 30.70 22.35
CA ARG A 251 -3.74 31.31 23.67
C ARG A 251 -4.90 32.30 23.84
N PRO A 252 -5.63 32.25 24.97
CA PRO A 252 -6.59 33.29 25.29
C PRO A 252 -5.90 34.65 25.32
N VAL A 253 -6.53 35.64 24.73
CA VAL A 253 -6.05 37.03 24.73
C VAL A 253 -7.05 37.86 25.53
N HIS A 254 -6.54 38.75 26.38
CA HIS A 254 -7.30 39.57 27.32
C HIS A 254 -6.90 41.03 27.17
N ALA A 255 -7.86 41.92 27.29
CA ALA A 255 -7.63 43.36 27.40
C ALA A 255 -8.66 43.97 28.34
N ASP A 256 -8.27 45.03 29.04
CA ASP A 256 -9.13 45.77 29.94
C ASP A 256 -8.98 47.28 29.76
N SER A 257 -10.01 48.02 30.15
CA SER A 257 -10.03 49.47 30.08
C SER A 257 -10.83 50.02 31.25
N VAL A 258 -10.31 51.06 31.88
CA VAL A 258 -10.92 51.73 33.02
C VAL A 258 -11.54 53.03 32.53
N THR A 259 -12.65 53.43 33.16
CA THR A 259 -13.34 54.67 32.85
C THR A 259 -12.43 55.89 33.04
N ILE A 260 -12.54 56.86 32.14
CA ILE A 260 -11.90 58.18 32.28
C ILE A 260 -12.78 59.16 33.07
N GLU A 261 -14.08 58.87 33.17
CA GLU A 261 -15.05 59.70 33.87
C GLU A 261 -15.05 59.47 35.38
N GLN A 262 -15.05 60.55 36.16
CA GLN A 262 -15.23 60.46 37.61
C GLN A 262 -16.71 60.23 37.94
N GLN A 263 -17.02 59.02 38.39
CA GLN A 263 -18.39 58.59 38.73
C GLN A 263 -18.77 58.84 40.21
N GLY A 264 -17.94 59.59 40.94
CA GLY A 264 -18.11 59.84 42.39
C GLY A 264 -17.60 58.68 43.25
N ASP A 265 -18.05 58.64 44.51
CA ASP A 265 -17.69 57.58 45.48
C ASP A 265 -18.55 56.32 45.25
N ILE A 266 -18.31 55.64 44.13
CA ILE A 266 -18.95 54.38 43.78
C ILE A 266 -17.91 53.25 43.64
N PRO A 267 -18.29 51.99 43.95
CA PRO A 267 -17.42 50.86 43.70
C PRO A 267 -17.02 50.75 42.22
N GLN A 268 -15.74 50.47 41.98
CA GLN A 268 -15.21 50.27 40.63
C GLN A 268 -15.59 48.86 40.14
N LEU A 269 -16.78 48.74 39.55
CA LEU A 269 -17.32 47.46 39.09
C LEU A 269 -16.93 47.17 37.63
N GLU A 270 -16.46 45.95 37.40
CA GLU A 270 -16.05 45.44 36.08
C GLU A 270 -17.23 44.81 35.32
N VAL A 271 -17.27 45.05 34.00
CA VAL A 271 -18.06 44.27 33.04
C VAL A 271 -17.12 43.44 32.19
N HIS A 272 -17.07 42.13 32.46
CA HIS A 272 -16.32 41.17 31.64
C HIS A 272 -17.19 40.61 30.51
N SER A 273 -16.66 40.58 29.29
CA SER A 273 -17.30 39.98 28.13
C SER A 273 -16.36 39.03 27.38
N TYR A 274 -16.85 37.84 27.07
CA TYR A 274 -16.18 36.90 26.17
C TYR A 274 -16.72 37.14 24.76
N GLU A 275 -15.86 37.61 23.87
CA GLU A 275 -16.21 37.96 22.48
C GLU A 275 -16.14 36.74 21.54
N GLY A 276 -15.92 35.55 22.10
CA GLY A 276 -15.97 34.30 21.38
C GLY A 276 -14.69 33.95 20.62
N HIS A 277 -14.82 32.96 19.76
CA HIS A 277 -13.76 32.60 18.83
C HIS A 277 -13.58 33.71 17.78
N TYR A 278 -12.35 34.06 17.43
CA TYR A 278 -12.02 35.11 16.46
C TYR A 278 -12.55 36.51 16.78
N GLY A 279 -12.92 36.82 18.03
CA GLY A 279 -13.39 38.15 18.42
C GLY A 279 -12.41 39.28 18.05
N PHE A 280 -11.11 38.99 18.10
CA PHE A 280 -10.04 39.88 17.63
C PHE A 280 -8.81 39.08 17.22
N ARG A 281 -8.05 39.58 16.23
CA ARG A 281 -6.89 38.88 15.65
C ARG A 281 -5.59 39.09 16.45
N HIS A 282 -5.45 40.27 17.05
CA HIS A 282 -4.22 40.72 17.72
C HIS A 282 -4.57 41.48 19.01
N GLN A 283 -3.59 41.64 19.90
CA GLN A 283 -3.75 42.38 21.16
C GLN A 283 -4.30 43.80 20.94
N SER A 284 -3.81 44.52 19.93
CA SER A 284 -4.28 45.88 19.62
C SER A 284 -5.79 45.95 19.34
N GLY A 285 -6.34 44.93 18.66
CA GLY A 285 -7.78 44.85 18.43
C GLY A 285 -8.57 44.56 19.70
N ALA A 286 -7.99 43.85 20.67
CA ALA A 286 -8.58 43.65 21.99
C ALA A 286 -8.60 44.96 22.79
N ASP A 287 -7.51 45.73 22.76
CA ASP A 287 -7.39 47.02 23.43
C ASP A 287 -8.37 48.04 22.85
N ASP A 288 -8.49 48.10 21.52
CA ASP A 288 -9.45 48.96 20.83
C ASP A 288 -10.90 48.59 21.14
N LEU A 289 -11.21 47.30 21.18
CA LEU A 289 -12.54 46.81 21.52
C LEU A 289 -12.91 47.09 22.98
N SER A 290 -11.97 46.87 23.91
CA SER A 290 -12.18 47.18 25.33
C SER A 290 -12.45 48.67 25.53
N ARG A 291 -11.66 49.54 24.88
CA ARG A 291 -11.89 50.99 24.90
C ARG A 291 -13.26 51.36 24.33
N LEU A 292 -13.65 50.78 23.20
CA LEU A 292 -14.97 51.00 22.60
C LEU A 292 -16.11 50.60 23.56
N ARG A 293 -15.99 49.45 24.24
CA ARG A 293 -16.99 49.02 25.24
C ARG A 293 -17.04 49.95 26.45
N MET A 294 -15.91 50.52 26.88
CA MET A 294 -15.89 51.53 27.93
C MET A 294 -16.60 52.82 27.47
N GLU A 295 -16.34 53.30 26.25
CA GLU A 295 -17.01 54.47 25.66
C GLU A 295 -18.55 54.30 25.61
N GLU A 296 -19.06 53.09 25.31
CA GLU A 296 -20.50 52.77 25.34
C GLU A 296 -21.14 52.93 26.73
N ILE A 297 -20.38 52.59 27.77
CA ILE A 297 -20.83 52.69 29.16
C ILE A 297 -20.78 54.15 29.61
N GLU A 298 -19.70 54.87 29.29
CA GLU A 298 -19.52 56.28 29.62
C GLU A 298 -20.59 57.18 29.00
N ALA A 299 -21.03 56.87 27.78
CA ALA A 299 -22.13 57.56 27.09
C ALA A 299 -23.49 57.53 27.84
N ARG A 300 -23.61 56.70 28.88
CA ARG A 300 -24.81 56.58 29.73
C ARG A 300 -24.66 57.29 31.08
N GLY A 301 -23.42 57.60 31.50
CA GLY A 301 -23.14 58.10 32.84
C GLY A 301 -23.62 59.52 33.10
N LYS A 302 -23.43 60.43 32.14
CA LYS A 302 -23.78 61.86 32.26
C LYS A 302 -24.53 62.35 31.01
N ARG A 303 -25.75 62.84 31.20
CA ARG A 303 -26.64 63.37 30.14
C ARG A 303 -27.24 64.70 30.55
N TYR A 304 -27.83 65.41 29.60
CA TYR A 304 -28.48 66.69 29.83
C TYR A 304 -29.83 66.71 29.13
N GLU A 305 -30.89 66.97 29.90
CA GLU A 305 -32.22 67.21 29.37
C GLU A 305 -32.44 68.72 29.23
N ALA A 306 -32.98 69.15 28.10
CA ALA A 306 -33.30 70.55 27.86
C ALA A 306 -34.69 70.71 27.25
N GLN A 307 -35.35 71.84 27.51
CA GLN A 307 -36.60 72.22 26.86
C GLN A 307 -36.52 73.66 26.39
N GLY A 308 -37.01 73.93 25.19
CA GLY A 308 -36.92 75.27 24.60
C GLY A 308 -37.81 75.44 23.37
N ASN A 309 -37.53 76.49 22.60
CA ASN A 309 -38.20 76.83 21.35
C ASN A 309 -37.20 77.06 20.19
N ASN A 310 -35.92 76.73 20.37
CA ASN A 310 -34.89 76.94 19.35
C ASN A 310 -35.14 76.08 18.10
N ARG A 311 -35.28 76.68 16.91
CA ARG A 311 -35.73 75.97 15.70
C ARG A 311 -34.62 75.23 14.96
N ARG A 312 -33.36 75.36 15.39
CA ARG A 312 -32.14 74.87 14.70
C ARG A 312 -31.61 73.54 15.23
N VAL A 313 -32.15 73.06 16.35
CA VAL A 313 -31.68 71.85 17.07
C VAL A 313 -31.99 70.55 16.32
N ALA A 314 -30.97 69.76 15.99
CA ALA A 314 -31.11 68.48 15.28
C ALA A 314 -30.12 67.46 15.86
N PRO A 315 -30.46 66.15 15.92
CA PRO A 315 -29.51 65.13 16.34
C PRO A 315 -28.29 65.05 15.42
N GLY A 316 -27.14 64.65 15.97
CA GLY A 316 -25.87 64.65 15.22
C GLY A 316 -25.27 66.05 15.02
N ARG A 317 -25.88 67.09 15.60
CA ARG A 317 -25.31 68.44 15.69
C ARG A 317 -24.96 68.78 17.14
N TRP A 318 -24.05 69.71 17.33
CA TRP A 318 -23.71 70.23 18.66
C TRP A 318 -23.98 71.74 18.77
N PHE A 319 -24.15 72.22 19.99
CA PHE A 319 -24.32 73.65 20.29
C PHE A 319 -23.53 74.05 21.54
N ASN A 320 -23.28 75.35 21.67
CA ASN A 320 -22.69 75.96 22.86
C ASN A 320 -23.80 76.61 23.71
N LEU A 321 -23.94 76.21 24.97
CA LEU A 321 -24.94 76.77 25.88
C LEU A 321 -24.42 78.11 26.44
N LEU A 322 -25.14 79.19 26.14
CA LEU A 322 -24.81 80.55 26.58
C LEU A 322 -25.70 80.98 27.75
N ASP A 323 -25.19 81.87 28.60
CA ASP A 323 -25.93 82.57 29.66
C ASP A 323 -26.60 81.66 30.72
N HIS A 324 -26.14 80.41 30.88
CA HIS A 324 -26.56 79.52 31.96
C HIS A 324 -25.68 79.71 33.21
N PHE A 325 -26.28 79.66 34.40
CA PHE A 325 -25.63 79.99 35.68
C PHE A 325 -24.63 78.93 36.17
N SER A 326 -24.56 77.76 35.54
CA SER A 326 -23.62 76.71 35.93
C SER A 326 -22.20 77.07 35.46
N GLU A 327 -21.31 77.37 36.40
CA GLU A 327 -19.87 77.56 36.16
C GLU A 327 -19.15 76.20 35.95
N GLY A 328 -19.60 75.41 34.96
CA GLY A 328 -19.01 74.12 34.61
C GLY A 328 -17.96 74.24 33.50
N GLU A 329 -17.04 73.26 33.42
CA GLU A 329 -16.01 73.17 32.36
C GLU A 329 -16.59 72.81 30.97
N ASP A 330 -17.77 72.16 30.92
CA ASP A 330 -18.46 71.77 29.67
C ASP A 330 -19.52 72.82 29.29
N THR A 331 -19.33 73.51 28.16
CA THR A 331 -20.36 74.38 27.55
C THR A 331 -20.87 73.88 26.19
N GLU A 332 -20.18 72.90 25.60
CA GLU A 332 -20.50 72.32 24.29
C GLU A 332 -21.23 70.98 24.43
N PHE A 333 -22.40 70.86 23.81
CA PHE A 333 -23.28 69.70 23.95
C PHE A 333 -23.68 69.11 22.60
N LEU A 334 -23.43 67.82 22.42
CA LEU A 334 -23.92 67.00 21.31
C LEU A 334 -25.39 66.66 21.54
N ILE A 335 -26.23 66.88 20.53
CA ILE A 335 -27.66 66.56 20.56
C ILE A 335 -27.84 65.10 20.15
N LEU A 336 -28.44 64.31 21.04
CA LEU A 336 -28.72 62.88 20.86
C LEU A 336 -30.16 62.61 20.43
N GLU A 337 -31.11 63.38 20.96
CA GLU A 337 -32.55 63.22 20.67
C GLU A 337 -33.21 64.59 20.66
N VAL A 338 -34.17 64.78 19.74
CA VAL A 338 -35.03 65.96 19.71
C VAL A 338 -36.47 65.53 19.53
N HIS A 339 -37.33 65.97 20.46
CA HIS A 339 -38.78 65.93 20.30
C HIS A 339 -39.27 67.32 19.90
N HIS A 340 -40.03 67.40 18.81
CA HIS A 340 -40.58 68.62 18.23
C HIS A 340 -42.09 68.65 18.36
N GLU A 341 -42.65 69.77 18.79
CA GLU A 341 -44.07 70.05 18.68
C GLU A 341 -44.29 71.42 18.06
N ALA A 342 -44.97 71.47 16.93
CA ALA A 342 -45.38 72.70 16.27
C ALA A 342 -46.87 72.67 15.90
N SER A 343 -47.53 73.82 15.95
CA SER A 343 -48.91 73.96 15.47
C SER A 343 -49.11 75.29 14.77
N ASN A 344 -49.76 75.24 13.61
CA ASN A 344 -50.37 76.40 12.99
C ASN A 344 -51.71 76.74 13.67
N ASN A 345 -52.16 77.98 13.51
CA ASN A 345 -53.32 78.55 14.20
C ASN A 345 -54.63 78.55 13.37
N TYR A 346 -54.76 77.67 12.35
CA TYR A 346 -55.87 77.72 11.38
C TYR A 346 -57.27 77.70 12.01
N LEU A 347 -57.45 76.97 13.11
CA LEU A 347 -58.75 76.71 13.73
C LEU A 347 -58.93 77.40 15.10
N GLN A 348 -57.97 78.24 15.54
CA GLN A 348 -57.89 78.79 16.90
C GLN A 348 -58.43 80.24 17.03
N GLY A 349 -59.03 80.80 15.97
CA GLY A 349 -59.62 82.15 15.96
C GLY A 349 -58.66 83.29 15.63
N LYS A 350 -59.20 84.49 15.33
CA LYS A 350 -58.38 85.70 15.06
C LYS A 350 -57.62 86.10 16.34
N GLY A 351 -56.30 86.00 16.31
CA GLY A 351 -55.40 86.41 17.41
C GLY A 351 -54.63 85.27 18.10
N ALA A 352 -54.89 84.01 17.77
CA ALA A 352 -54.06 82.89 18.25
C ALA A 352 -52.67 82.92 17.59
N VAL A 353 -51.61 82.58 18.33
CA VAL A 353 -50.22 82.58 17.84
C VAL A 353 -49.77 81.15 17.53
N SER A 354 -49.11 80.92 16.38
CA SER A 354 -48.49 79.63 16.08
C SER A 354 -47.36 79.34 17.07
N ARG A 355 -47.25 78.11 17.56
CA ARG A 355 -46.29 77.73 18.61
C ARG A 355 -45.35 76.66 18.10
N TYR A 356 -44.09 76.74 18.52
CA TYR A 356 -43.10 75.67 18.41
C TYR A 356 -42.39 75.52 19.76
N LYS A 357 -42.21 74.27 20.18
CA LYS A 357 -41.39 73.90 21.32
C LYS A 357 -40.64 72.62 21.01
N ASN A 358 -39.55 72.39 21.71
CA ASN A 358 -38.78 71.16 21.64
C ASN A 358 -38.29 70.70 23.01
N ARG A 359 -37.97 69.41 23.09
CA ARG A 359 -37.20 68.80 24.17
C ARG A 359 -35.98 68.12 23.58
N LEU A 360 -34.85 68.25 24.26
CA LEU A 360 -33.55 67.73 23.82
C LEU A 360 -33.01 66.77 24.88
N LEU A 361 -32.33 65.73 24.41
CA LEU A 361 -31.38 64.95 25.20
C LEU A 361 -29.99 65.14 24.61
N CYS A 362 -29.03 65.51 25.46
CA CYS A 362 -27.68 65.86 25.04
C CYS A 362 -26.61 65.17 25.89
N GLN A 363 -25.38 65.14 25.39
CA GLN A 363 -24.15 64.76 26.10
C GLN A 363 -23.08 65.84 25.89
N SER A 364 -22.06 65.91 26.76
CA SER A 364 -20.85 66.72 26.48
C SER A 364 -20.25 66.32 25.13
N LYS A 365 -19.91 67.31 24.31
CA LYS A 365 -19.25 67.11 23.01
C LYS A 365 -17.84 66.53 23.13
N ALA A 366 -17.19 66.69 24.28
CA ALA A 366 -15.83 66.22 24.51
C ALA A 366 -15.73 64.68 24.49
N LEU A 367 -16.83 63.99 24.81
CA LEU A 367 -16.90 62.55 24.86
C LEU A 367 -17.47 61.96 23.56
N PRO A 368 -16.92 60.84 23.06
CA PRO A 368 -17.55 60.11 21.98
C PRO A 368 -18.86 59.49 22.49
N TRP A 369 -19.90 59.53 21.66
CA TRP A 369 -21.15 58.83 21.92
C TRP A 369 -21.23 57.57 21.06
N ARG A 370 -21.54 56.44 21.70
CA ARG A 370 -21.71 55.14 21.07
C ARG A 370 -23.13 54.62 21.37
N PRO A 371 -23.89 54.09 20.39
CA PRO A 371 -25.24 53.57 20.65
C PRO A 371 -25.24 52.37 21.61
N GLY A 372 -24.16 51.60 21.66
CA GLY A 372 -24.08 50.33 22.39
C GLY A 372 -24.79 49.20 21.67
N ARG A 373 -24.36 47.96 21.90
CA ARG A 373 -24.98 46.79 21.25
C ARG A 373 -26.45 46.63 21.66
N GLY A 374 -27.32 46.41 20.69
CA GLY A 374 -28.76 46.21 20.90
C GLY A 374 -29.57 47.50 21.05
N PHE A 375 -29.06 48.63 20.56
CA PHE A 375 -29.68 49.93 20.77
C PHE A 375 -30.88 50.20 19.86
N ASN A 376 -30.75 49.83 18.58
CA ASN A 376 -31.79 49.80 17.56
C ASN A 376 -31.75 48.46 16.77
N SER A 377 -31.08 47.46 17.35
CA SER A 377 -30.92 46.13 16.77
C SER A 377 -31.21 45.03 17.79
N THR A 378 -31.42 43.82 17.28
CA THR A 378 -31.47 42.58 18.05
C THR A 378 -30.31 41.70 17.64
N ASP A 379 -29.65 41.08 18.62
CA ASP A 379 -28.56 40.14 18.37
C ASP A 379 -29.07 38.90 17.62
N THR A 380 -28.33 38.48 16.61
CA THR A 380 -28.72 37.38 15.71
C THR A 380 -27.91 36.15 16.07
N ARG A 381 -28.58 35.11 16.58
CA ARG A 381 -27.93 33.86 17.03
C ARG A 381 -28.49 32.60 16.37
N LEU A 382 -27.57 31.74 15.92
CA LEU A 382 -27.83 30.40 15.38
C LEU A 382 -27.54 29.34 16.45
N LEU A 383 -28.56 29.02 17.25
CA LEU A 383 -28.42 28.04 18.36
C LEU A 383 -28.69 26.59 17.93
N ALA A 384 -29.37 26.39 16.80
CA ALA A 384 -29.69 25.07 16.28
C ALA A 384 -28.60 24.55 15.33
N LEU A 385 -28.38 23.24 15.36
CA LEU A 385 -27.55 22.55 14.37
C LEU A 385 -28.26 22.57 13.01
N GLN A 386 -27.49 22.73 11.93
CA GLN A 386 -27.99 22.57 10.57
C GLN A 386 -27.09 21.60 9.80
N THR A 387 -27.54 21.14 8.64
CA THR A 387 -26.67 20.44 7.70
C THR A 387 -26.25 21.36 6.56
N ALA A 388 -25.09 21.06 5.96
CA ALA A 388 -24.54 21.75 4.81
C ALA A 388 -23.82 20.74 3.90
N ILE A 389 -23.61 21.08 2.64
CA ILE A 389 -22.91 20.22 1.67
C ILE A 389 -21.48 20.71 1.51
N VAL A 390 -20.50 19.81 1.61
CA VAL A 390 -19.09 20.15 1.38
C VAL A 390 -18.86 20.49 -0.09
N VAL A 391 -18.20 21.61 -0.35
CA VAL A 391 -17.89 22.12 -1.70
C VAL A 391 -16.39 22.32 -1.89
N GLY A 392 -15.96 22.37 -3.16
CA GLY A 392 -14.58 22.68 -3.52
C GLY A 392 -14.50 23.45 -4.82
N ALA A 393 -13.37 24.13 -5.05
CA ALA A 393 -13.15 24.85 -6.28
C ALA A 393 -13.16 23.91 -7.49
N GLU A 394 -13.68 24.41 -8.62
CA GLU A 394 -13.76 23.65 -9.86
C GLU A 394 -12.37 23.11 -10.25
N GLY A 395 -12.28 21.80 -10.51
CA GLY A 395 -11.03 21.14 -10.86
C GLY A 395 -10.11 20.71 -9.70
N GLN A 396 -10.40 21.03 -8.43
CA GLN A 396 -9.59 20.57 -7.28
C GLN A 396 -9.86 19.12 -6.84
N GLY A 397 -10.70 18.40 -7.59
CA GLY A 397 -11.02 17.00 -7.36
C GLY A 397 -11.91 16.74 -6.15
N SER A 398 -11.92 15.49 -5.66
CA SER A 398 -12.86 15.01 -4.63
C SER A 398 -12.62 15.53 -3.20
N LEU A 399 -11.46 16.13 -2.93
CA LEU A 399 -11.01 16.50 -1.59
C LEU A 399 -10.42 17.92 -1.62
N ASN A 400 -11.16 18.89 -1.05
CA ASN A 400 -10.71 20.28 -0.91
C ASN A 400 -10.49 20.60 0.58
N VAL A 401 -9.24 20.51 1.04
CA VAL A 401 -8.86 20.62 2.45
C VAL A 401 -7.61 21.50 2.57
N ASP A 402 -7.58 22.39 3.57
CA ASP A 402 -6.43 23.24 3.83
C ASP A 402 -5.44 22.68 4.87
N GLU A 403 -4.40 23.46 5.22
CA GLU A 403 -3.35 23.08 6.19
C GLU A 403 -3.86 22.72 7.60
N TYR A 404 -5.07 23.17 7.96
CA TYR A 404 -5.68 22.92 9.27
C TYR A 404 -6.76 21.82 9.21
N GLY A 405 -6.92 21.15 8.07
CA GLY A 405 -7.96 20.14 7.90
C GLY A 405 -9.37 20.73 7.74
N ARG A 406 -9.48 22.01 7.36
CA ARG A 406 -10.75 22.71 7.16
C ARG A 406 -11.31 22.42 5.77
N VAL A 407 -12.63 22.53 5.62
CA VAL A 407 -13.35 22.40 4.34
C VAL A 407 -14.25 23.60 4.12
N GLN A 408 -14.67 23.84 2.87
CA GLN A 408 -15.73 24.79 2.56
C GLN A 408 -17.06 24.06 2.42
N VAL A 409 -18.15 24.72 2.79
CA VAL A 409 -19.51 24.17 2.71
C VAL A 409 -20.44 25.13 2.00
N LYS A 410 -21.52 24.61 1.44
CA LYS A 410 -22.66 25.39 0.97
C LYS A 410 -23.85 25.10 1.88
N PHE A 411 -24.36 26.15 2.51
CA PHE A 411 -25.57 26.06 3.32
C PHE A 411 -26.79 25.95 2.41
N HIS A 412 -27.83 25.22 2.85
CA HIS A 412 -29.03 24.99 2.03
C HIS A 412 -29.83 26.26 1.72
N TRP A 413 -29.72 27.27 2.58
CA TRP A 413 -30.37 28.57 2.42
C TRP A 413 -29.53 29.58 1.63
N ASP A 414 -28.27 29.27 1.34
CA ASP A 414 -27.40 30.13 0.56
C ASP A 414 -27.75 30.01 -0.93
N ARG A 415 -28.09 31.16 -1.53
CA ARG A 415 -28.52 31.25 -2.93
C ARG A 415 -27.35 31.52 -3.88
N ASP A 416 -26.23 31.97 -3.34
CA ASP A 416 -25.02 32.22 -4.13
C ASP A 416 -24.22 30.91 -4.28
N ASP A 417 -23.36 30.83 -5.31
CA ASP A 417 -22.60 29.60 -5.63
C ASP A 417 -21.14 29.65 -5.17
N SER A 418 -20.78 30.63 -4.33
CA SER A 418 -19.40 30.90 -3.90
C SER A 418 -18.88 30.00 -2.78
N GLY A 419 -19.76 29.27 -2.07
CA GLY A 419 -19.41 28.47 -0.90
C GLY A 419 -18.98 29.32 0.31
N SER A 420 -18.84 28.68 1.48
CA SER A 420 -18.51 29.36 2.74
C SER A 420 -17.03 29.73 2.87
N CYS A 421 -16.68 30.38 3.99
CA CYS A 421 -15.29 30.39 4.48
C CYS A 421 -14.79 28.98 4.83
N TRP A 422 -13.51 28.86 5.14
CA TRP A 422 -12.92 27.62 5.64
C TRP A 422 -13.44 27.25 7.03
N VAL A 423 -14.18 26.15 7.12
CA VAL A 423 -14.84 25.64 8.32
C VAL A 423 -14.03 24.48 8.92
N ARG A 424 -13.74 24.55 10.22
CA ARG A 424 -13.04 23.47 10.94
C ARG A 424 -13.92 22.23 11.07
N VAL A 425 -13.30 21.06 10.97
CA VAL A 425 -13.96 19.75 11.10
C VAL A 425 -13.57 19.11 12.43
N GLY A 426 -14.56 18.75 13.23
CA GLY A 426 -14.37 17.98 14.46
C GLY A 426 -13.82 16.59 14.15
N SER A 427 -12.82 16.16 14.92
CA SER A 427 -12.27 14.81 14.87
C SER A 427 -12.52 14.09 16.20
N ASN A 428 -12.75 12.78 16.13
CA ASN A 428 -12.90 11.93 17.31
C ASN A 428 -11.62 11.84 18.15
N TRP A 429 -10.45 12.14 17.56
CA TRP A 429 -9.17 12.21 18.26
C TRP A 429 -8.21 13.15 17.54
N ALA A 430 -7.71 14.19 18.21
CA ALA A 430 -6.74 15.13 17.66
C ALA A 430 -5.74 15.60 18.74
N GLY A 431 -4.45 15.66 18.41
CA GLY A 431 -3.44 16.34 19.23
C GLY A 431 -2.00 16.04 18.79
N GLY A 432 -1.10 17.04 18.86
CA GLY A 432 0.36 16.86 18.68
C GLY A 432 0.79 15.98 17.49
N GLU A 433 0.24 16.26 16.31
CA GLU A 433 0.48 15.49 15.05
C GLU A 433 -0.01 14.02 15.08
N LYS A 434 -0.89 13.69 16.02
CA LYS A 434 -1.48 12.35 16.21
C LYS A 434 -3.00 12.47 16.25
N GLY A 435 -3.69 11.42 15.82
CA GLY A 435 -5.15 11.35 15.88
C GLY A 435 -5.78 10.67 14.68
N LEU A 436 -7.09 10.87 14.54
CA LEU A 436 -7.90 10.40 13.42
C LEU A 436 -8.06 11.54 12.39
N ALA A 437 -7.67 11.29 11.15
CA ALA A 437 -7.88 12.22 10.04
C ALA A 437 -8.85 11.60 9.02
N SER A 438 -10.10 12.06 9.04
CA SER A 438 -11.14 11.67 8.09
C SER A 438 -11.89 12.91 7.63
N HIS A 439 -11.35 13.57 6.59
CA HIS A 439 -11.94 14.81 6.09
C HIS A 439 -13.15 14.51 5.19
N PRO A 440 -14.29 15.19 5.41
CA PRO A 440 -15.44 15.14 4.52
C PRO A 440 -15.05 15.49 3.07
N ARG A 441 -15.55 14.71 2.11
CA ARG A 441 -15.30 14.91 0.68
C ARG A 441 -16.33 15.86 0.07
N VAL A 442 -16.00 16.46 -1.07
CA VAL A 442 -16.96 17.26 -1.85
C VAL A 442 -18.22 16.44 -2.13
N GLY A 443 -19.38 17.02 -1.80
CA GLY A 443 -20.71 16.39 -1.84
C GLY A 443 -21.16 15.78 -0.51
N SER A 444 -20.28 15.54 0.45
CA SER A 444 -20.68 15.00 1.76
C SER A 444 -21.59 15.97 2.50
N GLU A 445 -22.64 15.44 3.14
CA GLU A 445 -23.48 16.22 4.03
C GLU A 445 -22.90 16.21 5.45
N VAL A 446 -22.66 17.40 5.98
CA VAL A 446 -22.03 17.63 7.28
C VAL A 446 -22.96 18.38 8.20
N ILE A 447 -22.85 18.10 9.50
CA ILE A 447 -23.56 18.83 10.56
C ILE A 447 -22.70 20.03 10.96
N VAL A 448 -23.28 21.23 10.90
CA VAL A 448 -22.65 22.50 11.26
C VAL A 448 -23.29 23.05 12.53
N GLN A 449 -22.44 23.51 13.43
CA GLN A 449 -22.76 24.27 14.63
C GLN A 449 -22.10 25.65 14.54
N TRP A 450 -22.60 26.63 15.30
CA TRP A 450 -22.00 27.97 15.39
C TRP A 450 -21.45 28.20 16.80
N LEU A 451 -20.17 28.57 16.88
CA LEU A 451 -19.51 28.84 18.15
C LEU A 451 -20.16 30.06 18.80
N ASP A 452 -20.53 29.94 20.08
CA ASP A 452 -21.26 30.97 20.86
C ASP A 452 -22.62 31.39 20.24
N GLY A 453 -23.12 30.61 19.27
CA GLY A 453 -24.29 30.95 18.47
C GLY A 453 -24.04 32.03 17.41
N ASN A 454 -22.80 32.47 17.20
CA ASN A 454 -22.48 33.54 16.24
C ASN A 454 -22.57 33.02 14.79
N PRO A 455 -23.46 33.55 13.94
CA PRO A 455 -23.65 33.15 12.54
C PRO A 455 -22.39 33.17 11.66
N ASP A 456 -21.37 33.93 12.05
CA ASP A 456 -20.12 34.09 11.30
C ASP A 456 -19.11 32.95 11.60
N HIS A 457 -19.32 32.19 12.69
CA HIS A 457 -18.33 31.23 13.21
C HIS A 457 -18.82 29.77 13.16
N PRO A 458 -19.00 29.20 11.97
CA PRO A 458 -19.39 27.80 11.82
C PRO A 458 -18.25 26.85 12.21
N ILE A 459 -18.62 25.66 12.70
CA ILE A 459 -17.76 24.50 12.93
C ILE A 459 -18.52 23.22 12.57
N ILE A 460 -17.87 22.30 11.87
CA ILE A 460 -18.45 21.00 11.52
C ILE A 460 -18.23 20.04 12.69
N THR A 461 -19.29 19.38 13.15
CA THR A 461 -19.25 18.47 14.30
C THR A 461 -19.47 17.00 13.93
N GLY A 462 -19.91 16.73 12.70
CA GLY A 462 -20.11 15.37 12.21
C GLY A 462 -20.54 15.33 10.74
N ALA A 463 -20.78 14.11 10.24
CA ALA A 463 -21.28 13.87 8.90
C ALA A 463 -22.44 12.89 8.94
N VAL A 464 -23.36 13.01 7.98
CA VAL A 464 -24.55 12.16 7.87
C VAL A 464 -24.66 11.57 6.47
N PHE A 465 -25.26 10.38 6.39
CA PHE A 465 -25.62 9.75 5.12
C PHE A 465 -26.95 10.29 4.61
N ASN A 466 -27.13 10.32 3.30
CA ASN A 466 -28.36 10.76 2.65
C ASN A 466 -28.63 9.93 1.37
N GLN A 467 -29.69 10.27 0.63
CA GLN A 467 -30.09 9.51 -0.56
C GLN A 467 -29.02 9.51 -1.68
N GLY A 468 -28.23 10.59 -1.79
CA GLY A 468 -27.10 10.66 -2.72
C GLY A 468 -25.87 9.90 -2.23
N TYR A 469 -25.67 9.83 -0.92
CA TYR A 469 -24.51 9.23 -0.26
C TYR A 469 -24.96 8.24 0.83
N MET A 470 -25.33 7.04 0.38
CA MET A 470 -25.81 5.95 1.22
C MET A 470 -24.70 5.36 2.12
N PRO A 471 -25.06 4.68 3.23
CA PRO A 471 -24.10 3.98 4.10
C PRO A 471 -23.19 2.97 3.37
N PRO A 472 -22.04 2.59 3.95
CA PRO A 472 -21.02 1.77 3.27
C PRO A 472 -21.48 0.39 2.79
N TRP A 473 -22.48 -0.19 3.46
CA TRP A 473 -23.08 -1.49 3.13
C TRP A 473 -24.60 -1.35 3.00
N LYS A 474 -25.21 -2.23 2.20
CA LYS A 474 -26.66 -2.24 1.98
C LYS A 474 -27.43 -2.52 3.26
N LEU A 475 -28.16 -1.51 3.73
CA LEU A 475 -29.07 -1.61 4.86
C LEU A 475 -30.52 -1.75 4.35
N PRO A 476 -31.37 -2.53 5.06
CA PRO A 476 -31.13 -3.13 6.38
C PRO A 476 -30.47 -4.53 6.36
N GLU A 477 -30.16 -5.12 5.21
CA GLU A 477 -29.71 -6.51 5.10
C GLU A 477 -28.37 -6.77 5.79
N GLN A 478 -27.46 -5.80 5.75
CA GLN A 478 -26.11 -5.90 6.29
C GLN A 478 -25.95 -5.20 7.64
N ARG A 479 -27.04 -5.09 8.42
CA ARG A 479 -27.07 -4.41 9.73
C ARG A 479 -26.10 -4.96 10.79
N ALA A 480 -25.60 -6.18 10.61
CA ALA A 480 -24.63 -6.80 11.51
C ALA A 480 -23.18 -6.38 11.20
N LEU A 481 -22.95 -5.69 10.08
CA LEU A 481 -21.62 -5.20 9.70
C LEU A 481 -21.36 -3.84 10.34
N THR A 482 -20.22 -3.73 11.02
CA THR A 482 -19.70 -2.48 11.59
C THR A 482 -18.28 -2.27 11.12
N GLY A 483 -17.88 -1.03 10.81
CA GLY A 483 -16.50 -0.74 10.50
C GLY A 483 -16.26 0.51 9.68
N LEU A 484 -15.07 0.57 9.09
CA LEU A 484 -14.60 1.68 8.28
C LEU A 484 -14.44 1.20 6.84
N ARG A 485 -14.98 1.97 5.90
CA ARG A 485 -14.76 1.76 4.47
C ARG A 485 -14.40 3.07 3.81
N SER A 486 -13.20 3.12 3.24
CA SER A 486 -12.70 4.28 2.50
C SER A 486 -13.01 4.13 1.00
N ARG A 487 -12.58 5.12 0.22
CA ARG A 487 -12.64 5.10 -1.24
C ARG A 487 -11.31 5.61 -1.80
N GLU A 488 -10.85 5.04 -2.89
CA GLU A 488 -9.70 5.54 -3.65
C GLU A 488 -9.93 7.00 -4.06
N LEU A 489 -8.88 7.84 -4.00
CA LEU A 489 -8.95 9.21 -4.47
C LEU A 489 -8.70 9.23 -5.98
N SER A 490 -9.60 9.87 -6.72
CA SER A 490 -9.47 10.09 -8.16
C SER A 490 -9.91 11.52 -8.50
N ALA A 491 -9.35 12.09 -9.57
CA ALA A 491 -9.60 13.47 -9.99
C ALA A 491 -11.10 13.75 -10.16
N ASP A 492 -11.83 12.87 -10.85
CA ASP A 492 -13.26 13.08 -11.17
C ASP A 492 -14.22 12.40 -10.17
N GLY A 493 -13.69 11.70 -9.18
CA GLY A 493 -14.45 10.68 -8.46
C GLY A 493 -15.10 11.11 -7.15
N GLY A 494 -15.26 12.41 -6.89
CA GLY A 494 -16.02 13.00 -5.76
C GLY A 494 -16.17 12.17 -4.46
N ASN A 495 -17.30 12.36 -3.77
CA ASN A 495 -17.85 11.37 -2.83
C ASN A 495 -18.76 10.34 -3.56
N THR A 496 -18.69 10.25 -4.90
CA THR A 496 -19.67 9.51 -5.70
C THR A 496 -19.65 8.00 -5.42
N PRO A 497 -20.81 7.31 -5.45
CA PRO A 497 -20.88 5.87 -5.19
C PRO A 497 -20.02 5.04 -6.17
N GLY A 498 -19.45 3.92 -5.69
CA GLY A 498 -18.67 2.97 -6.49
C GLY A 498 -17.18 2.97 -6.16
N GLY A 499 -16.32 2.58 -7.11
CA GLY A 499 -14.86 2.66 -7.00
C GLY A 499 -14.21 1.64 -6.07
N ARG A 500 -12.87 1.66 -6.03
CA ARG A 500 -12.06 0.80 -5.16
C ARG A 500 -12.00 1.38 -3.74
N SER A 501 -11.85 0.49 -2.77
CA SER A 501 -11.91 0.81 -1.34
C SER A 501 -10.88 0.03 -0.54
N ASN A 502 -10.59 0.54 0.66
CA ASN A 502 -10.06 -0.27 1.75
C ASN A 502 -11.15 -0.36 2.82
N HIS A 503 -11.28 -1.50 3.49
CA HIS A 503 -12.18 -1.60 4.63
C HIS A 503 -11.62 -2.45 5.76
N LEU A 504 -11.98 -2.02 6.97
CA LEU A 504 -11.91 -2.80 8.20
C LEU A 504 -13.36 -3.07 8.59
N VAL A 505 -13.76 -4.32 8.64
CA VAL A 505 -15.14 -4.72 8.96
C VAL A 505 -15.17 -5.80 10.03
N LEU A 506 -16.13 -5.65 10.94
CA LEU A 506 -16.52 -6.63 11.94
C LEU A 506 -17.95 -7.07 11.60
N ASP A 507 -18.17 -8.38 11.53
CA ASP A 507 -19.50 -8.97 11.37
C ASP A 507 -19.91 -9.60 12.70
N ASP A 508 -20.94 -9.06 13.33
CA ASP A 508 -21.47 -9.53 14.61
C ASP A 508 -22.65 -10.52 14.42
N THR A 509 -22.76 -11.15 13.25
CA THR A 509 -23.76 -12.19 13.02
C THR A 509 -23.60 -13.32 14.04
N GLN A 510 -24.69 -13.65 14.73
CA GLN A 510 -24.69 -14.64 15.82
C GLN A 510 -24.12 -15.99 15.36
N GLY A 511 -23.09 -16.48 16.07
CA GLY A 511 -22.41 -17.74 15.76
C GLY A 511 -21.50 -17.68 14.52
N GLN A 512 -21.35 -16.52 13.90
CA GLN A 512 -20.61 -16.31 12.65
C GLN A 512 -19.74 -15.05 12.72
N ILE A 513 -19.12 -14.79 13.88
CA ILE A 513 -18.28 -13.60 14.07
C ILE A 513 -17.11 -13.60 13.08
N GLN A 514 -16.90 -12.46 12.41
CA GLN A 514 -15.82 -12.28 11.45
C GLN A 514 -15.13 -10.93 11.66
N ALA A 515 -13.81 -10.91 11.51
CA ALA A 515 -13.05 -9.67 11.36
C ALA A 515 -12.30 -9.72 10.02
N GLN A 516 -12.34 -8.64 9.26
CA GLN A 516 -11.64 -8.55 7.98
C GLN A 516 -10.99 -7.18 7.79
N LEU A 517 -9.69 -7.20 7.44
CA LEU A 517 -8.96 -6.07 6.87
C LEU A 517 -8.70 -6.35 5.40
N LYS A 518 -9.16 -5.48 4.51
CA LYS A 518 -9.08 -5.68 3.06
C LYS A 518 -8.69 -4.41 2.31
N SER A 519 -7.93 -4.60 1.24
CA SER A 519 -7.76 -3.65 0.16
C SER A 519 -8.27 -4.25 -1.15
N ASP A 520 -8.98 -3.45 -1.95
CA ASP A 520 -9.32 -3.81 -3.33
C ASP A 520 -8.09 -3.85 -4.24
N HIS A 521 -6.94 -3.31 -3.81
CA HIS A 521 -5.70 -3.50 -4.54
C HIS A 521 -5.24 -4.97 -4.47
N LEU A 522 -5.27 -5.62 -5.64
CA LEU A 522 -4.85 -7.01 -5.80
C LEU A 522 -5.58 -7.98 -4.86
N ALA A 523 -6.85 -7.68 -4.51
CA ALA A 523 -7.69 -8.47 -3.61
C ALA A 523 -6.96 -8.92 -2.32
N SER A 524 -6.19 -8.00 -1.73
CA SER A 524 -5.32 -8.30 -0.59
C SER A 524 -6.10 -8.21 0.72
N GLN A 525 -6.14 -9.30 1.50
CA GLN A 525 -6.95 -9.36 2.72
C GLN A 525 -6.38 -10.28 3.80
N LEU A 526 -6.67 -9.92 5.05
CA LEU A 526 -6.61 -10.77 6.23
C LEU A 526 -8.03 -10.94 6.77
N SER A 527 -8.53 -12.17 6.79
CA SER A 527 -9.86 -12.50 7.32
C SER A 527 -9.75 -13.52 8.45
N LEU A 528 -10.49 -13.31 9.53
CA LEU A 528 -10.48 -14.12 10.76
C LEU A 528 -11.91 -14.53 11.16
N GLY A 529 -12.07 -15.70 11.77
CA GLY A 529 -13.34 -16.18 12.30
C GLY A 529 -14.16 -16.96 11.28
N HIS A 530 -15.46 -16.67 11.17
CA HIS A 530 -16.37 -17.29 10.21
C HIS A 530 -16.36 -16.51 8.88
N ILE A 531 -15.41 -16.87 8.01
CA ILE A 531 -15.04 -16.08 6.83
C ILE A 531 -16.13 -16.17 5.76
N SER A 532 -16.85 -15.06 5.58
CA SER A 532 -17.69 -14.76 4.43
C SER A 532 -17.00 -13.75 3.51
N ARG A 533 -17.38 -13.76 2.23
CA ARG A 533 -16.85 -12.83 1.24
C ARG A 533 -17.57 -11.48 1.34
N ILE A 534 -16.86 -10.45 1.80
CA ILE A 534 -17.33 -9.05 1.90
C ILE A 534 -16.45 -8.19 0.98
N GLU A 535 -16.82 -8.08 -0.30
CA GLU A 535 -15.96 -7.41 -1.30
C GLU A 535 -16.33 -5.96 -1.56
N ASP A 536 -17.60 -5.60 -1.42
CA ASP A 536 -18.14 -4.32 -1.87
C ASP A 536 -19.33 -3.87 -1.00
N ASN A 537 -20.11 -2.89 -1.49
CA ASN A 537 -21.25 -2.35 -0.74
C ASN A 537 -22.39 -3.35 -0.59
N ALA A 538 -22.41 -4.46 -1.33
CA ALA A 538 -23.46 -5.48 -1.16
C ALA A 538 -23.35 -6.16 0.21
N GLY A 539 -22.18 -6.10 0.86
CA GLY A 539 -21.89 -6.75 2.13
C GLY A 539 -21.57 -8.22 1.94
N ARG A 540 -22.08 -9.07 2.85
CA ARG A 540 -21.83 -10.52 2.86
C ARG A 540 -22.36 -11.18 1.59
N LYS A 541 -21.52 -12.02 0.99
CA LYS A 541 -21.83 -12.86 -0.18
C LYS A 541 -21.77 -14.34 0.21
N ASP A 542 -20.96 -15.14 -0.47
CA ASP A 542 -20.72 -16.55 -0.21
C ASP A 542 -19.79 -16.79 1.01
N ALA A 543 -19.98 -17.94 1.66
CA ALA A 543 -19.08 -18.42 2.70
C ALA A 543 -17.76 -18.94 2.10
N ARG A 544 -16.63 -18.62 2.73
CA ARG A 544 -15.28 -19.07 2.33
C ARG A 544 -14.66 -20.09 3.29
N GLY A 545 -15.06 -20.10 4.57
CA GLY A 545 -14.58 -21.09 5.53
C GLY A 545 -14.55 -20.57 6.97
N GLN A 546 -13.83 -21.27 7.84
CA GLN A 546 -13.63 -20.89 9.24
C GLN A 546 -12.15 -20.95 9.60
N GLY A 547 -11.66 -20.03 10.43
CA GLY A 547 -10.27 -19.94 10.85
C GLY A 547 -9.63 -18.60 10.48
N PHE A 548 -8.52 -18.63 9.74
CA PHE A 548 -7.90 -17.43 9.17
C PHE A 548 -7.54 -17.62 7.70
N GLU A 549 -7.60 -16.55 6.91
CA GLU A 549 -7.16 -16.51 5.52
C GLU A 549 -6.28 -15.26 5.32
N LEU A 550 -5.05 -15.46 4.84
CA LEU A 550 -4.21 -14.41 4.28
C LEU A 550 -4.14 -14.62 2.76
N ARG A 551 -4.62 -13.66 1.98
CA ARG A 551 -4.78 -13.78 0.52
C ARG A 551 -4.32 -12.51 -0.19
N THR A 552 -3.76 -12.67 -1.38
CA THR A 552 -3.52 -11.60 -2.37
C THR A 552 -3.43 -12.22 -3.77
N ASP A 553 -3.84 -11.48 -4.79
CA ASP A 553 -3.56 -11.79 -6.21
C ASP A 553 -2.20 -11.21 -6.65
N GLY A 554 -1.51 -10.48 -5.77
CA GLY A 554 -0.18 -9.93 -5.97
C GLY A 554 0.95 -10.78 -5.39
N HIS A 555 2.02 -10.12 -4.92
CA HIS A 555 3.12 -10.78 -4.24
C HIS A 555 2.84 -10.95 -2.75
N GLY A 556 3.04 -12.17 -2.23
CA GLY A 556 3.04 -12.46 -0.79
C GLY A 556 4.45 -12.74 -0.26
N ALA A 557 4.79 -12.19 0.89
CA ALA A 557 6.03 -12.50 1.59
C ALA A 557 5.78 -12.59 3.10
N VAL A 558 6.18 -13.70 3.71
CA VAL A 558 6.20 -13.90 5.16
C VAL A 558 7.66 -13.99 5.60
N ARG A 559 8.09 -13.09 6.48
CA ARG A 559 9.49 -13.00 6.94
C ARG A 559 9.50 -12.75 8.44
N ALA A 560 10.38 -13.47 9.13
CA ALA A 560 10.63 -13.28 10.56
C ALA A 560 12.14 -13.37 10.81
N GLN A 561 12.75 -12.24 11.20
CA GLN A 561 14.20 -12.10 11.30
C GLN A 561 14.81 -12.98 12.41
N GLN A 562 14.04 -13.30 13.44
CA GLN A 562 14.49 -14.12 14.56
C GLN A 562 14.17 -15.61 14.38
N GLY A 563 13.37 -16.00 13.38
CA GLY A 563 12.93 -17.38 13.15
C GLY A 563 11.45 -17.47 12.76
N LEU A 564 11.07 -18.51 12.03
CA LEU A 564 9.69 -18.73 11.55
C LEU A 564 9.24 -20.15 11.85
N LEU A 565 8.22 -20.31 12.71
CA LEU A 565 7.54 -21.57 12.98
C LEU A 565 6.26 -21.67 12.16
N LEU A 566 6.14 -22.69 11.31
CA LEU A 566 4.89 -23.06 10.64
C LEU A 566 4.48 -24.45 11.13
N SER A 567 3.40 -24.51 11.92
CA SER A 567 3.03 -25.70 12.66
C SER A 567 1.53 -25.99 12.60
N THR A 568 1.19 -27.27 12.57
CA THR A 568 -0.18 -27.78 12.83
C THR A 568 -0.32 -28.40 14.22
N GLU A 569 0.72 -28.32 15.05
CA GLU A 569 0.66 -28.75 16.44
C GLU A 569 -0.35 -27.90 17.23
N GLY A 570 -1.25 -28.57 17.94
CA GLY A 570 -2.35 -27.91 18.61
C GLY A 570 -1.90 -27.09 19.81
N ARG A 571 -2.38 -25.84 19.89
CA ARG A 571 -2.35 -25.00 21.10
C ARG A 571 -3.77 -24.53 21.44
N PRO A 572 -4.62 -25.39 22.06
CA PRO A 572 -6.00 -25.06 22.33
C PRO A 572 -6.12 -23.74 23.10
N ASN A 573 -6.92 -22.81 22.57
CA ASN A 573 -7.13 -21.47 23.13
C ASN A 573 -5.84 -20.66 23.34
N ALA A 574 -4.80 -20.89 22.52
CA ALA A 574 -3.51 -20.20 22.61
C ALA A 574 -2.88 -20.21 24.02
N ARG A 575 -3.05 -21.32 24.76
CA ARG A 575 -2.56 -21.45 26.15
C ARG A 575 -1.04 -21.48 26.30
N ALA A 576 -0.30 -21.78 25.23
CA ALA A 576 1.16 -21.71 25.20
C ALA A 576 1.62 -20.48 24.40
N HIS A 577 2.87 -20.06 24.60
CA HIS A 577 3.43 -18.93 23.86
C HIS A 577 3.66 -19.27 22.38
N ILE A 578 3.80 -18.22 21.56
CA ILE A 578 3.82 -18.32 20.09
C ILE A 578 4.98 -19.15 19.51
N THR A 579 6.08 -19.30 20.27
CA THR A 579 7.28 -20.07 19.87
C THR A 579 7.37 -21.46 20.50
N ASP A 580 6.40 -21.86 21.33
CA ASP A 580 6.42 -23.15 22.01
C ASP A 580 6.42 -24.31 21.01
N MET A 581 7.40 -25.21 21.12
CA MET A 581 7.64 -26.27 20.15
C MET A 581 8.36 -27.50 20.74
N GLU A 582 8.20 -27.76 22.05
CA GLU A 582 8.89 -28.86 22.76
C GLU A 582 8.78 -30.21 22.05
N GLU A 583 7.60 -30.55 21.51
CA GLU A 583 7.34 -31.80 20.82
C GLU A 583 8.10 -31.89 19.48
N THR A 584 8.27 -30.75 18.81
CA THR A 584 9.05 -30.65 17.56
C THR A 584 10.52 -30.83 17.83
N VAL A 585 11.05 -30.10 18.82
CA VAL A 585 12.45 -30.21 19.26
C VAL A 585 12.77 -31.65 19.70
N THR A 586 11.88 -32.29 20.45
CA THR A 586 12.05 -33.67 20.90
C THR A 586 12.12 -34.65 19.73
N ARG A 587 11.26 -34.51 18.72
CA ARG A 587 11.30 -35.35 17.51
C ARG A 587 12.57 -35.15 16.69
N ILE A 588 13.04 -33.92 16.56
CA ILE A 588 14.32 -33.64 15.85
C ILE A 588 15.49 -34.27 16.63
N ALA A 589 15.49 -34.19 17.97
CA ALA A 589 16.49 -34.83 18.81
C ALA A 589 16.51 -36.37 18.65
N GLN A 590 15.34 -37.02 18.67
CA GLN A 590 15.22 -38.46 18.40
C GLN A 590 15.72 -38.83 17.00
N GLY A 591 15.42 -38.01 15.99
CA GLY A 591 15.96 -38.18 14.64
C GLY A 591 17.48 -38.10 14.59
N LYS A 592 18.08 -37.14 15.30
CA LYS A 592 19.53 -37.01 15.45
C LYS A 592 20.13 -38.25 16.12
N GLU A 593 19.53 -38.78 17.19
CA GLU A 593 19.99 -40.00 17.87
C GLU A 593 19.97 -41.23 16.98
N LEU A 594 18.90 -41.42 16.18
CA LEU A 594 18.84 -42.51 15.21
C LEU A 594 19.96 -42.39 14.17
N HIS A 595 20.18 -41.19 13.63
CA HIS A 595 21.24 -40.93 12.67
C HIS A 595 22.63 -41.25 13.25
N ASP A 596 22.86 -40.83 14.50
CA ASP A 596 24.10 -41.09 15.25
C ASP A 596 24.34 -42.59 15.46
N SER A 597 23.32 -43.34 15.89
CA SER A 597 23.44 -44.79 16.10
C SER A 597 23.81 -45.55 14.82
N LEU A 598 23.24 -45.15 13.67
CA LEU A 598 23.54 -45.76 12.38
C LEU A 598 24.93 -45.36 11.88
N SER A 599 25.37 -44.12 12.13
CA SER A 599 26.74 -43.67 11.87
C SER A 599 27.75 -44.54 12.63
N GLN A 600 27.54 -44.72 13.93
CA GLN A 600 28.43 -45.53 14.77
C GLN A 600 28.50 -46.98 14.30
N ALA A 601 27.36 -47.58 13.94
CA ALA A 601 27.32 -48.94 13.38
C ALA A 601 28.08 -49.04 12.05
N ALA A 602 27.97 -48.02 11.19
CA ALA A 602 28.69 -47.96 9.92
C ALA A 602 30.21 -47.80 10.12
N GLN A 603 30.64 -46.97 11.08
CA GLN A 603 32.06 -46.80 11.44
C GLN A 603 32.65 -48.07 12.05
N GLN A 604 31.94 -48.73 12.98
CA GLN A 604 32.35 -50.02 13.55
C GLN A 604 32.51 -51.10 12.46
N SER A 605 31.67 -51.03 11.42
CA SER A 605 31.73 -51.92 10.26
C SER A 605 32.74 -51.46 9.19
N GLN A 606 33.52 -50.41 9.47
CA GLN A 606 34.49 -49.78 8.56
C GLN A 606 33.89 -49.29 7.23
N ALA A 607 32.57 -49.11 7.16
CA ALA A 607 31.87 -48.56 6.00
C ALA A 607 31.99 -47.04 5.94
N HIS A 608 31.96 -46.38 7.10
CA HIS A 608 32.21 -44.93 7.26
C HIS A 608 33.54 -44.69 7.97
N GLN A 609 34.11 -43.52 7.77
CA GLN A 609 35.31 -43.01 8.45
C GLN A 609 34.95 -41.86 9.40
N PRO A 610 35.81 -41.56 10.39
CA PRO A 610 35.64 -40.37 11.22
C PRO A 610 35.53 -39.10 10.36
N GLY A 611 34.55 -38.26 10.67
CA GLY A 611 34.26 -37.03 9.92
C GLY A 611 33.21 -37.15 8.81
N ASP A 612 32.80 -38.37 8.42
CA ASP A 612 31.77 -38.56 7.39
C ASP A 612 30.39 -38.09 7.87
N GLN A 613 29.91 -38.69 8.96
CA GLN A 613 28.61 -38.35 9.57
C GLN A 613 28.76 -37.63 10.91
N ASP A 614 29.93 -37.67 11.55
CA ASP A 614 30.15 -36.99 12.84
C ASP A 614 29.95 -35.47 12.74
N GLN A 615 30.42 -34.87 11.64
CA GLN A 615 30.22 -33.44 11.36
C GLN A 615 28.74 -33.09 11.15
N VAL A 616 27.99 -33.97 10.45
CA VAL A 616 26.55 -33.83 10.25
C VAL A 616 25.81 -33.91 11.59
N ILE A 617 26.17 -34.87 12.44
CA ILE A 617 25.57 -35.05 13.77
C ILE A 617 25.83 -33.82 14.65
N ALA A 618 27.04 -33.27 14.62
CA ALA A 618 27.38 -32.03 15.35
C ALA A 618 26.58 -30.82 14.84
N ALA A 619 26.41 -30.68 13.52
CA ALA A 619 25.60 -29.62 12.93
C ALA A 619 24.11 -29.75 13.31
N LEU A 620 23.55 -30.97 13.30
CA LEU A 620 22.18 -31.24 13.75
C LEU A 620 21.99 -30.92 15.24
N GLN A 621 22.97 -31.25 16.08
CA GLN A 621 22.93 -30.90 17.50
C GLN A 621 22.91 -29.37 17.70
N ALA A 622 23.77 -28.63 16.99
CA ALA A 622 23.81 -27.18 17.06
C ALA A 622 22.48 -26.54 16.60
N GLN A 623 21.82 -27.11 15.58
CA GLN A 623 20.48 -26.68 15.16
C GLN A 623 19.42 -26.92 16.24
N ILE A 624 19.44 -28.08 16.91
CA ILE A 624 18.53 -28.39 18.03
C ILE A 624 18.75 -27.39 19.17
N ASP A 625 20.01 -27.11 19.52
CA ASP A 625 20.35 -26.19 20.60
C ASP A 625 19.93 -24.75 20.27
N ALA A 626 20.07 -24.32 19.01
CA ALA A 626 19.62 -23.02 18.56
C ALA A 626 18.08 -22.91 18.50
N LEU A 627 17.38 -24.00 18.18
CA LEU A 627 15.91 -24.04 18.22
C LEU A 627 15.36 -24.00 19.64
N LYS A 628 15.94 -24.79 20.56
CA LYS A 628 15.63 -24.74 22.00
C LYS A 628 15.94 -23.37 22.59
N GLY A 629 17.10 -22.87 22.21
CA GLY A 629 17.78 -21.74 22.83
C GLY A 629 17.91 -21.85 24.35
N GLN A 630 18.31 -20.75 24.95
CA GLN A 630 18.63 -20.61 26.37
C GLN A 630 18.28 -19.18 26.82
N GLY A 631 17.77 -19.04 28.05
CA GLY A 631 17.40 -17.76 28.64
C GLY A 631 15.92 -17.42 28.46
N GLY A 632 15.62 -16.13 28.32
CA GLY A 632 14.26 -15.59 28.26
C GLY A 632 13.70 -15.18 29.62
N THR A 633 12.80 -14.20 29.60
CA THR A 633 12.06 -13.69 30.76
C THR A 633 10.56 -13.83 30.46
N PRO A 634 9.91 -14.95 30.82
CA PRO A 634 8.50 -15.19 30.47
C PRO A 634 7.55 -14.09 30.97
N ALA A 635 7.87 -13.46 32.10
CA ALA A 635 7.11 -12.32 32.63
C ALA A 635 7.14 -11.07 31.72
N GLN A 636 8.13 -10.97 30.83
CA GLN A 636 8.26 -9.90 29.83
C GLN A 636 7.87 -10.37 28.41
N GLY A 637 7.42 -11.62 28.26
CA GLY A 637 7.07 -12.21 26.95
C GLY A 637 8.26 -12.66 26.12
N GLU A 638 9.44 -12.81 26.72
CA GLU A 638 10.64 -13.33 26.07
C GLU A 638 10.80 -14.82 26.37
N PHE A 639 10.92 -15.64 25.32
CA PHE A 639 11.03 -17.09 25.41
C PHE A 639 12.35 -17.58 24.80
N PRO A 640 12.90 -18.72 25.25
CA PRO A 640 14.25 -19.16 24.87
C PRO A 640 14.37 -19.59 23.40
N GLU A 641 13.30 -19.98 22.72
CA GLU A 641 13.40 -20.60 21.39
C GLU A 641 13.90 -19.65 20.31
N PHE A 642 14.46 -20.22 19.23
CA PHE A 642 15.02 -19.49 18.09
C PHE A 642 16.16 -18.52 18.44
N GLN A 643 17.23 -19.01 19.06
CA GLN A 643 18.48 -18.24 19.19
C GLN A 643 19.16 -17.95 17.84
N ALA A 644 18.86 -18.75 16.81
CA ALA A 644 19.22 -18.50 15.42
C ALA A 644 17.98 -18.55 14.52
N PRO A 645 17.98 -17.82 13.38
CA PRO A 645 16.81 -17.70 12.51
C PRO A 645 16.57 -18.97 11.69
N HIS A 646 15.85 -19.93 12.27
CA HIS A 646 15.42 -21.15 11.60
C HIS A 646 14.03 -21.01 10.98
N LEU A 647 13.81 -21.64 9.83
CA LEU A 647 12.47 -21.97 9.34
C LEU A 647 12.14 -23.39 9.80
N THR A 648 11.20 -23.52 10.72
CA THR A 648 10.80 -24.80 11.31
C THR A 648 9.41 -25.17 10.81
N LEU A 649 9.31 -26.29 10.09
CA LEU A 649 8.05 -26.89 9.65
C LEU A 649 7.72 -28.06 10.56
N ALA A 650 6.54 -28.05 11.18
CA ALA A 650 6.13 -29.07 12.14
C ALA A 650 4.69 -29.55 11.91
N SER A 651 4.48 -30.85 12.02
CA SER A 651 3.17 -31.48 11.90
C SER A 651 3.16 -32.83 12.60
N PRO A 652 2.12 -33.17 13.38
CA PRO A 652 2.02 -34.48 14.00
C PRO A 652 1.64 -35.59 13.00
N ALA A 653 1.09 -35.24 11.83
CA ALA A 653 0.55 -36.21 10.87
C ALA A 653 1.42 -36.38 9.60
N GLY A 654 1.91 -35.28 9.02
CA GLY A 654 2.60 -35.33 7.73
C GLY A 654 3.00 -33.93 7.22
N ILE A 655 3.99 -33.92 6.32
CA ILE A 655 4.46 -32.72 5.60
C ILE A 655 4.67 -33.11 4.14
N GLU A 656 3.92 -32.49 3.23
CA GLU A 656 3.98 -32.76 1.79
C GLU A 656 4.64 -31.60 1.03
N THR A 657 5.48 -31.93 0.04
CA THR A 657 6.00 -30.97 -0.94
C THR A 657 5.68 -31.48 -2.33
N THR A 658 4.96 -30.68 -3.12
CA THR A 658 4.46 -31.08 -4.44
C THR A 658 4.57 -29.93 -5.43
N THR A 659 4.80 -30.24 -6.71
CA THR A 659 4.76 -29.29 -7.82
C THR A 659 4.49 -30.05 -9.12
N GLN A 660 3.90 -29.37 -10.12
CA GLN A 660 3.80 -29.93 -11.47
C GLN A 660 5.15 -29.92 -12.21
N GLY A 661 6.04 -29.00 -11.83
CA GLY A 661 7.37 -28.83 -12.42
C GLY A 661 8.46 -29.59 -11.66
N SER A 662 9.57 -28.92 -11.39
CA SER A 662 10.70 -29.46 -10.64
C SER A 662 10.70 -28.98 -9.18
N THR A 663 11.07 -29.88 -8.27
CA THR A 663 11.46 -29.54 -6.89
C THR A 663 12.99 -29.58 -6.79
N HIS A 664 13.59 -28.53 -6.23
CA HIS A 664 15.05 -28.43 -6.04
C HIS A 664 15.36 -28.18 -4.56
N LEU A 665 16.17 -29.06 -3.96
CA LEU A 665 16.64 -28.96 -2.58
C LEU A 665 18.17 -28.84 -2.61
N MET A 666 18.71 -27.74 -2.09
CA MET A 666 20.15 -27.46 -2.09
C MET A 666 20.57 -26.96 -0.72
N SER A 667 21.63 -27.55 -0.17
CA SER A 667 22.30 -27.13 1.06
C SER A 667 23.77 -26.88 0.75
N VAL A 668 24.34 -25.79 1.28
CA VAL A 668 25.79 -25.50 1.12
C VAL A 668 26.62 -26.41 2.03
N GLU A 669 26.10 -26.71 3.23
CA GLU A 669 26.73 -27.61 4.18
C GLU A 669 26.18 -29.03 4.02
N HIS A 670 25.17 -29.39 4.81
CA HIS A 670 24.68 -30.77 4.91
C HIS A 670 23.20 -30.89 4.53
N SER A 671 22.86 -31.97 3.82
CA SER A 671 21.47 -32.42 3.60
C SER A 671 21.28 -33.78 4.27
N ALA A 672 20.73 -33.77 5.49
CA ALA A 672 20.45 -34.99 6.23
C ALA A 672 18.98 -35.41 6.07
N VAL A 673 18.75 -36.65 5.67
CA VAL A 673 17.41 -37.27 5.60
C VAL A 673 17.39 -38.46 6.54
N THR A 674 16.58 -38.39 7.59
CA THR A 674 16.45 -39.45 8.59
C THR A 674 15.01 -39.94 8.65
N SER A 675 14.80 -41.25 8.67
CA SER A 675 13.50 -41.89 8.82
C SER A 675 13.59 -43.01 9.85
N GLY A 676 12.67 -43.06 10.81
CA GLY A 676 12.51 -44.20 11.71
C GLY A 676 11.95 -45.46 11.02
N GLY A 677 11.38 -45.30 9.81
CA GLY A 677 10.88 -46.37 8.97
C GLY A 677 11.73 -46.56 7.71
N HIS A 678 11.10 -46.50 6.54
CA HIS A 678 11.79 -46.60 5.25
C HIS A 678 12.04 -45.20 4.65
N ILE A 679 13.13 -45.08 3.87
CA ILE A 679 13.28 -44.03 2.87
C ILE A 679 12.98 -44.70 1.52
N SER A 680 11.96 -44.20 0.80
CA SER A 680 11.58 -44.70 -0.52
C SER A 680 11.92 -43.67 -1.59
N LEU A 681 12.78 -44.04 -2.54
CA LEU A 681 13.15 -43.21 -3.68
C LEU A 681 12.66 -43.90 -4.96
N SER A 682 11.89 -43.19 -5.77
CA SER A 682 11.35 -43.70 -7.04
C SER A 682 11.42 -42.60 -8.10
N ALA A 683 11.92 -42.93 -9.28
CA ALA A 683 12.06 -42.01 -10.40
C ALA A 683 11.48 -42.64 -11.66
N GLY A 684 10.62 -41.91 -12.39
CA GLY A 684 10.00 -42.42 -13.62
C GLY A 684 10.97 -42.58 -14.81
N LYS A 685 12.20 -42.05 -14.71
CA LYS A 685 13.25 -42.19 -15.73
C LYS A 685 14.51 -42.77 -15.14
N SER A 686 15.29 -41.95 -14.43
CA SER A 686 16.59 -42.34 -13.88
C SER A 686 16.80 -41.72 -12.51
N LEU A 687 17.41 -42.48 -11.60
CA LEU A 687 18.00 -41.95 -10.37
C LEU A 687 19.49 -41.72 -10.62
N LEU A 688 19.91 -40.45 -10.67
CA LEU A 688 21.30 -40.07 -10.94
C LEU A 688 21.97 -39.61 -9.65
N VAL A 689 23.14 -40.18 -9.35
CA VAL A 689 23.93 -39.86 -8.16
C VAL A 689 25.35 -39.53 -8.58
N SER A 690 25.79 -38.29 -8.33
CA SER A 690 27.13 -37.80 -8.65
C SER A 690 27.77 -37.22 -7.39
N VAL A 691 28.89 -37.79 -6.96
CA VAL A 691 29.59 -37.36 -5.74
C VAL A 691 31.06 -37.10 -6.03
N LYS A 692 31.61 -36.01 -5.47
CA LYS A 692 33.00 -35.58 -5.71
C LYS A 692 34.03 -36.42 -4.95
N GLU A 693 33.73 -36.78 -3.71
CA GLU A 693 34.66 -37.46 -2.82
C GLU A 693 34.36 -38.96 -2.71
N ALA A 694 33.24 -39.34 -2.06
CA ALA A 694 32.93 -40.74 -1.84
C ALA A 694 31.41 -41.01 -1.82
N VAL A 695 31.00 -42.13 -2.42
CA VAL A 695 29.69 -42.75 -2.18
C VAL A 695 29.90 -43.90 -1.20
N ARG A 696 29.29 -43.81 -0.01
CA ARG A 696 29.35 -44.86 1.02
C ARG A 696 27.94 -45.40 1.28
N MET A 697 27.79 -46.72 1.17
CA MET A 697 26.52 -47.41 1.41
C MET A 697 26.74 -48.48 2.48
N PHE A 698 25.90 -48.44 3.52
CA PHE A 698 25.96 -49.36 4.64
C PHE A 698 24.60 -50.01 4.86
N ALA A 699 24.56 -51.34 4.92
CA ALA A 699 23.39 -52.10 5.31
C ALA A 699 23.77 -52.99 6.51
N TYR A 700 23.06 -52.83 7.63
CA TYR A 700 23.46 -53.47 8.89
C TYR A 700 22.98 -54.93 9.01
N LYS A 701 21.67 -55.18 8.85
CA LYS A 701 21.08 -56.50 9.15
C LYS A 701 20.75 -57.35 7.93
N ALA A 702 20.10 -56.76 6.91
CA ALA A 702 19.52 -57.51 5.79
C ALA A 702 20.42 -57.57 4.53
N GLY A 703 21.60 -56.94 4.57
CA GLY A 703 22.51 -56.84 3.41
C GLY A 703 22.01 -55.88 2.32
N MET A 704 22.70 -55.87 1.18
CA MET A 704 22.36 -55.07 0.00
C MET A 704 21.97 -55.98 -1.16
N LYS A 705 20.96 -55.57 -1.94
CA LYS A 705 20.51 -56.26 -3.16
C LYS A 705 20.48 -55.27 -4.31
N LEU A 706 21.29 -55.55 -5.35
CA LEU A 706 21.36 -54.78 -6.58
C LEU A 706 20.87 -55.69 -7.72
N VAL A 707 19.83 -55.27 -8.44
CA VAL A 707 19.23 -56.06 -9.53
C VAL A 707 18.93 -55.15 -10.71
N ALA A 708 19.44 -55.52 -11.88
CA ALA A 708 18.99 -55.00 -13.16
C ALA A 708 18.16 -56.09 -13.85
N ALA A 709 16.91 -55.76 -14.20
CA ALA A 709 15.94 -56.75 -14.69
C ALA A 709 16.08 -57.06 -16.19
N SER A 710 16.42 -56.05 -16.99
CA SER A 710 16.46 -56.14 -18.46
C SER A 710 17.87 -55.93 -19.05
N ALA A 711 18.80 -55.41 -18.25
CA ALA A 711 20.14 -55.02 -18.68
C ALA A 711 21.17 -55.36 -17.59
N ASP A 712 22.43 -55.04 -17.84
CA ASP A 712 23.54 -55.40 -16.96
C ASP A 712 23.68 -54.46 -15.75
N ILE A 713 24.37 -54.97 -14.71
CA ILE A 713 24.89 -54.14 -13.61
C ILE A 713 26.38 -53.93 -13.90
N ASP A 714 26.76 -52.70 -14.26
CA ASP A 714 28.16 -52.33 -14.49
C ASP A 714 28.81 -51.74 -13.22
N ILE A 715 29.89 -52.36 -12.76
CA ILE A 715 30.75 -51.86 -11.67
C ILE A 715 32.18 -51.72 -12.20
N THR A 716 32.63 -50.47 -12.37
CA THR A 716 33.91 -50.17 -13.02
C THR A 716 34.79 -49.29 -12.13
N ALA A 717 36.02 -49.74 -11.89
CA ALA A 717 37.10 -48.90 -11.34
C ALA A 717 38.08 -48.54 -12.48
N LEU A 718 38.21 -47.24 -12.81
CA LEU A 718 39.00 -46.80 -13.97
C LEU A 718 40.52 -46.76 -13.74
N LYS A 719 40.94 -46.68 -12.47
CA LYS A 719 42.36 -46.50 -12.11
C LYS A 719 42.91 -47.64 -11.26
N ASP A 720 42.18 -48.03 -10.22
CA ASP A 720 42.66 -48.98 -9.22
C ASP A 720 41.98 -50.35 -9.37
N SER A 721 41.24 -50.82 -8.36
CA SER A 721 40.62 -52.16 -8.35
C SER A 721 39.18 -52.14 -7.86
N VAL A 722 38.42 -53.16 -8.23
CA VAL A 722 37.15 -53.51 -7.59
C VAL A 722 37.44 -54.57 -6.52
N ASN A 723 37.23 -54.23 -5.25
CA ASN A 723 37.47 -55.13 -4.12
C ASN A 723 36.16 -55.80 -3.68
N ILE A 724 36.02 -57.11 -3.90
CA ILE A 724 34.86 -57.90 -3.46
C ILE A 724 35.33 -58.91 -2.42
N LEU A 725 34.98 -58.69 -1.14
CA LEU A 725 35.35 -59.57 -0.03
C LEU A 725 34.14 -60.37 0.45
N ALA A 726 34.20 -61.70 0.34
CA ALA A 726 33.18 -62.61 0.85
C ALA A 726 33.79 -63.64 1.81
N LYS A 727 33.27 -63.74 3.04
CA LYS A 727 33.83 -64.63 4.09
C LYS A 727 33.67 -66.12 3.83
N LEU A 728 32.68 -66.50 3.03
CA LEU A 728 32.32 -67.89 2.78
C LEU A 728 32.37 -68.20 1.30
N ASN A 729 31.65 -67.42 0.49
CA ASN A 729 31.41 -67.79 -0.89
C ASN A 729 31.15 -66.57 -1.81
N ILE A 730 31.80 -66.53 -2.97
CA ILE A 730 31.56 -65.72 -4.17
C ILE A 730 30.86 -66.62 -5.21
N THR A 731 29.54 -66.52 -5.47
CA THR A 731 28.62 -67.12 -6.49
C THR A 731 28.51 -66.49 -7.92
N HIS A 732 28.77 -67.13 -9.06
CA HIS A 732 28.67 -66.57 -10.41
C HIS A 732 28.29 -67.63 -11.45
N THR A 733 27.23 -67.29 -12.20
CA THR A 733 26.59 -67.86 -13.42
C THR A 733 25.22 -68.48 -13.17
N ALA A 734 24.45 -68.64 -14.26
CA ALA A 734 23.27 -69.51 -14.25
C ALA A 734 23.66 -70.96 -13.92
N ASN A 735 24.79 -71.47 -14.42
CA ASN A 735 25.06 -72.91 -14.35
C ASN A 735 26.45 -73.37 -13.81
N LYS A 736 27.54 -72.57 -13.82
CA LYS A 736 28.87 -72.86 -13.18
C LYS A 736 29.94 -71.78 -13.51
N ILE A 737 31.07 -71.58 -12.84
CA ILE A 737 31.57 -71.98 -11.54
C ILE A 737 31.62 -70.74 -10.72
N THR A 738 31.67 -71.07 -9.45
CA THR A 738 32.13 -70.14 -8.49
C THR A 738 33.05 -70.86 -7.51
N ILE A 739 33.95 -70.08 -6.88
CA ILE A 739 34.27 -70.15 -5.44
C ILE A 739 35.19 -71.19 -4.80
N THR A 740 35.52 -70.75 -3.57
CA THR A 740 35.56 -71.41 -2.24
C THR A 740 36.86 -72.13 -2.05
N ALA A 741 37.41 -72.25 -0.83
CA ALA A 741 36.90 -72.13 0.53
C ALA A 741 38.07 -72.28 1.51
N LYS A 742 37.76 -72.39 2.80
CA LYS A 742 38.62 -72.87 3.90
C LYS A 742 39.41 -74.18 3.63
N GLU A 743 39.21 -74.87 2.50
CA GLU A 743 39.86 -76.12 2.10
C GLU A 743 40.60 -76.04 0.74
N GLU A 744 40.35 -75.03 -0.13
CA GLU A 744 40.90 -74.93 -1.51
C GLU A 744 40.84 -73.52 -2.15
N VAL A 745 41.79 -72.93 -2.92
CA VAL A 745 41.54 -71.74 -3.85
C VAL A 745 42.66 -71.52 -4.88
N VAL A 746 42.37 -71.18 -6.17
CA VAL A 746 43.41 -70.91 -7.20
C VAL A 746 43.33 -69.78 -8.23
N ILE A 747 44.54 -69.34 -8.62
CA ILE A 747 45.02 -67.98 -8.88
C ILE A 747 45.94 -67.92 -10.12
N ASN A 748 46.04 -66.72 -10.71
CA ASN A 748 46.75 -66.40 -11.96
C ASN A 748 47.67 -65.16 -11.78
N GLY A 749 48.85 -65.12 -12.39
CA GLY A 749 49.77 -63.97 -12.29
C GLY A 749 50.98 -64.02 -13.25
N GLY A 750 51.16 -62.98 -14.07
CA GLY A 750 52.23 -62.91 -15.06
C GLY A 750 52.09 -64.04 -16.09
N SER A 751 53.12 -64.86 -16.28
CA SER A 751 53.07 -66.00 -17.20
C SER A 751 52.71 -67.35 -16.55
N SER A 752 52.18 -67.38 -15.30
CA SER A 752 51.90 -68.62 -14.54
C SER A 752 50.56 -68.62 -13.78
N PHE A 753 49.96 -69.80 -13.54
CA PHE A 753 48.67 -69.96 -12.82
C PHE A 753 48.47 -71.38 -12.30
N SER A 754 47.62 -71.64 -11.25
CA SER A 754 47.03 -73.00 -10.93
C SER A 754 46.54 -73.47 -9.54
N ARG A 755 45.81 -74.66 -9.46
CA ARG A 755 44.65 -75.27 -8.63
C ARG A 755 44.94 -75.92 -7.25
N TRP A 756 44.24 -75.65 -6.11
CA TRP A 756 44.75 -75.98 -4.75
C TRP A 756 43.86 -76.49 -3.59
N ASN A 757 43.68 -77.80 -3.26
CA ASN A 757 43.03 -78.29 -1.98
C ASN A 757 43.93 -79.17 -1.08
N ALA A 758 43.41 -79.58 0.09
CA ALA A 758 44.10 -80.29 1.18
C ALA A 758 44.83 -81.63 0.81
N SER A 759 44.71 -82.15 -0.41
CA SER A 759 45.41 -83.38 -0.85
C SER A 759 46.24 -83.21 -2.14
N GLY A 760 46.17 -82.07 -2.85
CA GLY A 760 47.02 -81.83 -4.04
C GLY A 760 46.59 -80.75 -5.05
N ILE A 761 47.51 -80.45 -5.98
CA ILE A 761 47.58 -79.23 -6.81
C ILE A 761 48.11 -79.50 -8.24
N VAL A 762 47.63 -78.76 -9.25
CA VAL A 762 48.07 -78.81 -10.68
C VAL A 762 48.49 -77.41 -11.13
N HIS A 763 49.59 -77.19 -11.93
CA HIS A 763 50.42 -75.96 -12.24
C HIS A 763 50.83 -75.63 -13.72
N GLY A 764 51.24 -74.37 -14.05
CA GLY A 764 51.90 -73.96 -15.34
C GLY A 764 52.51 -72.52 -15.43
N THR A 765 53.49 -72.25 -16.35
CA THR A 765 54.43 -71.07 -16.38
C THR A 765 55.07 -70.69 -17.77
N SER A 766 55.84 -69.56 -17.93
CA SER A 766 56.71 -69.20 -19.12
C SER A 766 58.12 -69.80 -19.13
N GLY A 767 58.47 -70.59 -18.11
CA GLY A 767 59.33 -71.73 -18.35
C GLY A 767 58.56 -72.81 -19.14
N ASN A 768 59.08 -74.02 -19.22
CA ASN A 768 58.34 -75.13 -19.81
C ASN A 768 56.99 -75.40 -19.08
N TRP A 769 55.96 -75.75 -19.85
CA TRP A 769 54.56 -76.05 -19.47
C TRP A 769 54.13 -77.41 -20.04
N THR A 770 53.35 -78.23 -19.32
CA THR A 770 52.89 -79.55 -19.84
C THR A 770 51.61 -80.08 -19.14
N GLN A 771 50.61 -80.64 -19.88
CA GLN A 771 49.18 -80.92 -19.51
C GLN A 771 48.50 -81.99 -20.43
N HIS A 772 47.60 -82.91 -19.97
CA HIS A 772 46.87 -83.92 -20.83
C HIS A 772 45.47 -84.43 -20.31
N ALA A 773 44.58 -85.00 -21.18
CA ALA A 773 43.11 -85.36 -21.03
C ALA A 773 42.58 -86.53 -21.94
N ALA A 774 41.49 -87.31 -21.64
CA ALA A 774 40.93 -88.58 -22.27
C ALA A 774 41.96 -89.71 -22.55
N HIS A 775 43.12 -89.27 -23.02
CA HIS A 775 44.46 -89.47 -22.49
C HIS A 775 44.61 -88.98 -21.03
N HIS A 776 44.55 -89.85 -20.01
CA HIS A 776 45.04 -89.49 -18.66
C HIS A 776 46.53 -89.89 -18.53
N SER A 777 47.47 -88.95 -18.75
CA SER A 777 48.89 -89.14 -18.37
C SER A 777 49.03 -88.96 -16.86
N PHE A 778 48.95 -90.06 -16.11
CA PHE A 778 49.47 -90.11 -14.76
C PHE A 778 50.89 -90.70 -14.81
N VAL A 779 51.92 -89.89 -14.56
CA VAL A 779 53.15 -90.42 -13.96
C VAL A 779 52.77 -90.74 -12.51
N PRO A 780 53.17 -91.87 -11.91
CA PRO A 780 52.84 -92.17 -10.53
C PRO A 780 53.37 -91.06 -9.61
N GLY A 781 52.85 -90.96 -8.39
CA GLY A 781 53.40 -90.03 -7.41
C GLY A 781 54.90 -90.27 -7.32
N LYS A 782 55.74 -89.31 -7.75
CA LYS A 782 57.15 -89.56 -8.17
C LYS A 782 58.13 -89.99 -7.07
N SER A 783 57.66 -90.45 -5.93
CA SER A 783 58.46 -91.23 -5.01
C SER A 783 58.58 -92.67 -5.58
N GLU A 784 59.75 -92.94 -6.21
CA GLU A 784 60.37 -94.26 -6.56
C GLU A 784 60.03 -94.89 -7.96
N GLY A 785 60.90 -95.43 -8.84
CA GLY A 785 62.37 -95.61 -9.04
C GLY A 785 62.64 -96.28 -10.44
N THR A 786 63.79 -96.07 -11.11
CA THR A 786 64.18 -96.48 -12.51
C THR A 786 65.24 -97.64 -12.55
N PRO A 787 65.70 -98.23 -13.70
CA PRO A 787 65.10 -99.04 -14.82
C PRO A 787 65.89 -100.38 -15.16
N THR A 788 65.50 -101.24 -16.15
CA THR A 788 66.40 -102.25 -16.83
C THR A 788 65.94 -102.73 -18.24
N LEU A 789 66.90 -103.20 -19.08
CA LEU A 789 66.91 -103.47 -20.55
C LEU A 789 66.88 -105.01 -20.91
N PRO A 790 66.86 -105.52 -22.18
CA PRO A 790 65.82 -106.37 -22.82
C PRO A 790 66.20 -107.84 -23.22
N GLN A 791 65.25 -108.56 -23.91
CA GLN A 791 65.34 -109.71 -24.90
C GLN A 791 64.72 -111.09 -24.52
N PRO A 792 64.50 -112.08 -25.44
CA PRO A 792 63.97 -112.10 -26.85
C PRO A 792 62.99 -113.30 -27.17
N MET A 793 62.51 -113.40 -28.43
CA MET A 793 61.59 -114.42 -29.04
C MET A 793 62.23 -115.79 -29.40
N GLN A 794 61.44 -116.89 -29.46
CA GLN A 794 61.88 -118.28 -29.77
C GLN A 794 61.21 -118.88 -31.04
N LEU A 795 62.01 -119.40 -31.99
CA LEU A 795 61.65 -120.11 -33.24
C LEU A 795 61.51 -121.64 -33.01
N ALA A 796 60.81 -122.35 -33.92
CA ALA A 796 60.53 -123.79 -33.82
C ALA A 796 61.77 -124.69 -34.13
N PRO A 797 61.93 -125.87 -33.49
CA PRO A 797 63.14 -126.69 -33.63
C PRO A 797 63.32 -127.27 -35.04
N GLY A 798 64.56 -127.24 -35.57
CA GLY A 798 64.94 -127.90 -36.84
C GLY A 798 64.91 -127.03 -38.10
N GLN A 799 64.67 -125.73 -37.96
CA GLN A 799 64.71 -124.75 -39.05
C GLN A 799 65.81 -123.71 -38.80
N LEU A 800 66.63 -123.45 -39.82
CA LEU A 800 67.69 -122.44 -39.79
C LEU A 800 67.44 -121.39 -40.88
N ASP A 801 67.07 -120.19 -40.46
CA ASP A 801 66.89 -119.03 -41.34
C ASP A 801 68.22 -118.30 -41.55
N LEU A 802 68.59 -118.11 -42.81
CA LEU A 802 69.87 -117.56 -43.29
C LEU A 802 69.64 -116.18 -43.91
N HIS A 803 70.34 -115.16 -43.40
CA HIS A 803 70.34 -113.81 -43.96
C HIS A 803 71.76 -113.34 -44.28
N HIS A 804 72.01 -112.97 -45.53
CA HIS A 804 73.24 -112.35 -46.01
C HIS A 804 72.90 -111.02 -46.73
N GLN A 805 72.88 -109.93 -45.95
CA GLN A 805 72.36 -108.63 -46.36
C GLN A 805 73.32 -107.49 -46.02
N TYR A 806 73.36 -106.45 -46.86
CA TYR A 806 74.01 -105.18 -46.54
C TYR A 806 73.03 -104.24 -45.81
N VAL A 807 73.37 -103.85 -44.58
CA VAL A 807 72.61 -102.94 -43.72
C VAL A 807 73.36 -101.61 -43.54
N ASN A 808 72.63 -100.49 -43.55
CA ASN A 808 73.22 -99.17 -43.33
C ASN A 808 73.33 -98.83 -41.83
N THR A 809 74.02 -97.73 -41.50
CA THR A 809 74.22 -97.23 -40.12
C THR A 809 72.94 -96.82 -39.38
N GLN A 810 71.80 -96.71 -40.07
CA GLN A 810 70.48 -96.41 -39.50
C GLN A 810 69.55 -97.64 -39.46
N GLY A 811 70.12 -98.85 -39.59
CA GLY A 811 69.42 -100.12 -39.37
C GLY A 811 68.37 -100.49 -40.43
N SER A 812 68.29 -99.74 -41.52
CA SER A 812 67.33 -99.99 -42.61
C SER A 812 68.01 -100.78 -43.73
N LYS A 813 67.39 -101.90 -44.16
CA LYS A 813 67.92 -102.83 -45.17
C LYS A 813 68.15 -102.12 -46.51
N LYS A 814 69.37 -102.20 -47.06
CA LYS A 814 69.72 -101.55 -48.34
C LYS A 814 69.79 -102.51 -49.53
N GLY A 815 69.92 -103.81 -49.31
CA GLY A 815 69.83 -104.85 -50.35
C GLY A 815 70.56 -106.15 -49.97
N GLY A 816 70.04 -107.29 -50.43
CA GLY A 816 70.62 -108.63 -50.18
C GLY A 816 71.69 -109.06 -51.18
N ILE A 817 72.53 -110.04 -50.81
CA ILE A 817 73.45 -110.69 -51.75
C ILE A 817 72.67 -111.67 -52.62
N ARG A 818 72.27 -111.16 -53.79
CA ARG A 818 71.45 -111.89 -54.77
C ARG A 818 72.25 -113.01 -55.41
N GLN A 819 71.67 -114.20 -55.48
CA GLN A 819 72.29 -115.39 -56.10
C GLN A 819 73.66 -115.78 -55.49
N GLY A 820 73.96 -115.33 -54.26
CA GLY A 820 75.12 -115.80 -53.54
C GLY A 820 74.91 -117.23 -53.08
N ASP A 821 75.87 -118.11 -53.36
CA ASP A 821 75.82 -119.50 -52.91
C ASP A 821 75.92 -119.55 -51.38
N TYR A 822 75.21 -120.47 -50.76
CA TYR A 822 75.42 -120.85 -49.37
C TYR A 822 75.56 -122.36 -49.25
N THR A 823 76.35 -122.78 -48.27
CA THR A 823 76.50 -124.19 -47.89
C THR A 823 76.25 -124.31 -46.39
N VAL A 824 75.29 -125.14 -46.01
CA VAL A 824 75.06 -125.56 -44.62
C VAL A 824 75.52 -127.00 -44.48
N VAL A 825 76.52 -127.23 -43.64
CA VAL A 825 76.92 -128.57 -43.23
C VAL A 825 76.23 -128.86 -41.90
N ASP A 826 75.31 -129.82 -41.90
CA ASP A 826 74.58 -130.22 -40.70
C ASP A 826 75.44 -131.06 -39.74
N ALA A 827 74.90 -131.32 -38.55
CA ALA A 827 75.63 -132.02 -37.49
C ALA A 827 75.94 -133.50 -37.80
N GLU A 828 75.27 -134.10 -38.80
CA GLU A 828 75.50 -135.48 -39.25
C GLU A 828 76.43 -135.53 -40.48
N GLY A 829 77.01 -134.38 -40.87
CA GLY A 829 77.91 -134.25 -42.01
C GLY A 829 77.20 -134.12 -43.37
N GLY A 830 75.88 -133.98 -43.37
CA GLY A 830 75.08 -133.70 -44.56
C GLY A 830 75.32 -132.28 -45.07
N VAL A 831 75.52 -132.12 -46.38
CA VAL A 831 75.84 -130.84 -47.01
C VAL A 831 74.63 -130.36 -47.81
N HIS A 832 74.05 -129.23 -47.41
CA HIS A 832 72.92 -128.57 -48.06
C HIS A 832 73.39 -127.30 -48.75
N GLN A 833 73.33 -127.27 -50.07
CA GLN A 833 73.73 -126.11 -50.88
C GLN A 833 72.53 -125.49 -51.59
N GLY A 834 72.54 -124.16 -51.68
CA GLY A 834 71.52 -123.40 -52.36
C GLY A 834 72.01 -122.00 -52.70
N THR A 835 71.20 -121.26 -53.43
CA THR A 835 71.44 -119.85 -53.75
C THR A 835 70.46 -118.99 -52.96
N LEU A 836 70.96 -117.87 -52.43
CA LEU A 836 70.14 -116.88 -51.74
C LEU A 836 69.17 -116.19 -52.71
N ASP A 837 67.98 -115.86 -52.22
CA ASP A 837 66.97 -115.14 -52.98
C ASP A 837 67.34 -113.66 -53.28
N GLY A 838 66.43 -112.93 -53.94
CA GLY A 838 66.63 -111.53 -54.32
C GLY A 838 66.88 -110.56 -53.14
N ASP A 839 66.59 -110.98 -51.91
CA ASP A 839 66.80 -110.24 -50.66
C ASP A 839 67.92 -110.83 -49.81
N GLY A 840 68.72 -111.75 -50.34
CA GLY A 840 69.84 -112.36 -49.61
C GLY A 840 69.37 -113.27 -48.49
N PHE A 841 68.19 -113.86 -48.61
CA PHE A 841 67.59 -114.77 -47.63
C PHE A 841 67.51 -116.20 -48.18
N ALA A 842 67.63 -117.18 -47.28
CA ALA A 842 67.23 -118.56 -47.52
C ALA A 842 66.82 -119.21 -46.20
N SER A 843 65.97 -120.24 -46.24
CA SER A 843 65.65 -121.04 -45.06
C SER A 843 65.94 -122.50 -45.36
N VAL A 844 66.69 -123.15 -44.46
CA VAL A 844 67.02 -124.58 -44.56
C VAL A 844 66.23 -125.32 -43.49
N ALA A 845 65.25 -126.08 -43.93
CA ALA A 845 64.36 -126.88 -43.07
C ALA A 845 64.73 -128.37 -43.15
N GLY A 846 64.48 -129.11 -42.06
CA GLY A 846 64.75 -130.55 -41.98
C GLY A 846 66.16 -130.91 -41.50
N LEU A 847 66.86 -129.96 -40.86
CA LEU A 847 68.19 -130.20 -40.30
C LEU A 847 68.09 -131.04 -39.02
N PRO A 848 68.89 -132.12 -38.88
CA PRO A 848 68.96 -132.86 -37.61
C PRO A 848 69.44 -131.92 -36.49
N MET A 849 68.86 -132.09 -35.30
CA MET A 849 69.16 -131.24 -34.13
C MET A 849 70.64 -131.38 -33.73
N GLY A 850 71.43 -130.35 -34.00
CA GLY A 850 72.86 -130.29 -33.68
C GLY A 850 73.51 -129.03 -34.26
N MET A 851 74.83 -128.87 -34.09
CA MET A 851 75.55 -127.72 -34.66
C MET A 851 75.62 -127.83 -36.19
N ALA A 852 75.14 -126.82 -36.90
CA ALA A 852 75.31 -126.66 -38.34
C ALA A 852 76.29 -125.52 -38.63
N THR A 853 77.22 -125.75 -39.56
CA THR A 853 78.17 -124.72 -40.01
C THR A 853 77.68 -124.12 -41.32
N VAL A 854 77.43 -122.81 -41.33
CA VAL A 854 76.99 -122.07 -42.52
C VAL A 854 78.18 -121.33 -43.12
N THR A 855 78.44 -121.56 -44.40
CA THR A 855 79.43 -120.83 -45.18
C THR A 855 78.74 -120.17 -46.36
N TYR A 856 78.85 -118.84 -46.47
CA TYR A 856 78.39 -118.10 -47.65
C TYR A 856 79.55 -117.97 -48.66
N GLY A 857 79.24 -118.15 -49.94
CA GLY A 857 80.14 -117.93 -51.06
C GLY A 857 80.45 -116.44 -51.26
N LYS A 858 81.44 -116.15 -52.10
CA LYS A 858 81.77 -114.77 -52.49
C LYS A 858 80.60 -114.16 -53.26
N ASP A 859 80.32 -112.87 -53.02
CA ASP A 859 79.33 -112.11 -53.79
C ASP A 859 79.69 -112.21 -55.28
N PRO A 860 78.82 -112.77 -56.15
CA PRO A 860 79.13 -112.96 -57.56
C PRO A 860 79.08 -111.65 -58.36
N ARG A 861 78.65 -110.52 -57.75
CA ARG A 861 78.63 -109.21 -58.40
C ARG A 861 80.04 -108.65 -58.60
N ASP A 862 80.31 -108.12 -59.79
CA ASP A 862 81.58 -107.50 -60.15
C ASP A 862 81.79 -106.24 -59.26
N PRO A 863 82.95 -106.08 -58.58
CA PRO A 863 83.20 -104.93 -57.69
C PRO A 863 83.04 -103.56 -58.36
N TRP A 864 83.08 -103.51 -59.69
CA TRP A 864 82.95 -102.28 -60.48
C TRP A 864 81.60 -102.17 -61.21
N ASP A 865 80.66 -103.10 -60.99
CA ASP A 865 79.30 -103.04 -61.53
C ASP A 865 78.50 -101.91 -60.87
N GLU A 866 77.63 -101.22 -61.63
CA GLU A 866 76.89 -100.03 -61.14
C GLU A 866 76.00 -100.34 -59.92
N GLY A 867 75.57 -101.61 -59.76
CA GLY A 867 74.83 -102.11 -58.59
C GLY A 867 75.69 -102.49 -57.37
N SER A 868 77.02 -102.44 -57.48
CA SER A 868 77.99 -102.73 -56.42
C SER A 868 78.42 -101.47 -55.64
N VAL A 869 77.96 -100.29 -56.06
CA VAL A 869 78.20 -99.01 -55.38
C VAL A 869 77.17 -98.82 -54.25
N LEU A 870 77.57 -99.09 -53.01
CA LEU A 870 76.71 -98.97 -51.81
C LEU A 870 76.64 -97.54 -51.21
N GLY A 871 76.71 -96.51 -52.06
CA GLY A 871 76.59 -95.09 -51.72
C GLY A 871 76.30 -94.24 -52.96
N LYS A 872 75.62 -93.09 -52.81
CA LYS A 872 75.50 -92.14 -53.93
C LYS A 872 76.86 -91.48 -54.15
N GLY A 873 77.52 -91.82 -55.26
CA GLY A 873 78.56 -91.01 -55.88
C GLY A 873 77.92 -90.13 -56.94
N ASP A 874 77.89 -88.82 -56.70
CA ASP A 874 78.16 -87.80 -57.71
C ASP A 874 79.28 -86.93 -57.11
N GLU A 875 80.43 -87.00 -57.78
CA GLU A 875 81.60 -86.10 -57.84
C GLU A 875 82.37 -85.70 -56.57
N TRP A 876 83.66 -86.08 -56.58
CA TRP A 876 84.74 -85.36 -55.92
C TRP A 876 85.76 -84.97 -57.01
N PRO A 877 85.88 -83.68 -57.36
CA PRO A 877 87.23 -83.10 -57.51
C PRO A 877 87.37 -81.65 -57.03
N ALA A 878 88.39 -81.48 -56.20
CA ALA A 878 89.47 -80.48 -56.19
C ALA A 878 89.36 -79.11 -56.93
N ALA A 879 89.75 -78.08 -56.16
CA ALA A 879 90.69 -76.98 -56.46
C ALA A 879 90.33 -75.85 -57.46
N ALA A 880 90.27 -74.60 -56.94
CA ALA A 880 90.95 -73.42 -57.50
C ALA A 880 90.97 -72.22 -56.51
N LEU A 881 92.18 -71.77 -56.13
CA LEU A 881 92.59 -70.36 -55.99
C LEU A 881 93.12 -69.89 -57.38
N PRO A 882 93.39 -68.60 -57.68
CA PRO A 882 93.00 -67.31 -57.08
C PRO A 882 92.48 -66.27 -58.11
N GLU A 883 92.01 -65.14 -57.56
CA GLU A 883 92.17 -63.73 -58.00
C GLU A 883 91.93 -63.19 -59.43
N ALA A 884 91.36 -61.99 -59.38
CA ALA A 884 91.68 -60.78 -60.15
C ALA A 884 91.02 -60.58 -61.52
N GLY A 885 90.41 -59.40 -61.63
CA GLY A 885 90.63 -58.57 -62.81
C GLY A 885 89.40 -57.88 -63.34
N ALA A 886 89.15 -56.69 -62.80
CA ALA A 886 89.06 -55.46 -63.58
C ALA A 886 88.33 -55.52 -64.94
N ALA A 887 87.22 -54.80 -65.01
CA ALA A 887 87.03 -53.64 -65.89
C ALA A 887 85.53 -53.32 -65.86
N ALA A 888 85.08 -52.21 -65.30
CA ALA A 888 85.34 -50.85 -65.75
C ALA A 888 84.89 -50.64 -67.20
N THR A 889 84.18 -49.53 -67.38
CA THR A 889 83.93 -48.87 -68.66
C THR A 889 82.94 -49.60 -69.57
N ALA A 890 82.09 -48.94 -70.30
CA ALA A 890 81.67 -47.56 -70.38
C ALA A 890 80.52 -47.60 -71.38
N ALA A 891 79.73 -46.54 -71.36
CA ALA A 891 78.89 -46.17 -72.49
C ALA A 891 77.68 -47.11 -72.65
N THR A 892 76.48 -46.67 -72.97
CA THR A 892 76.01 -45.39 -73.48
C THR A 892 74.51 -45.56 -73.62
N ALA A 893 73.77 -44.46 -73.50
CA ALA A 893 72.37 -44.29 -73.91
C ALA A 893 71.33 -45.07 -73.08
N GLY A 894 70.36 -44.44 -72.44
CA GLY A 894 69.98 -43.05 -72.46
C GLY A 894 68.94 -42.78 -71.38
N ARG A 895 69.27 -41.84 -70.49
CA ARG A 895 68.34 -40.77 -70.11
C ARG A 895 67.94 -40.01 -71.40
N PRO A 896 66.77 -39.37 -71.47
CA PRO A 896 66.56 -38.08 -70.80
C PRO A 896 65.29 -38.15 -69.92
N ALA A 897 65.21 -37.41 -68.81
CA ALA A 897 65.02 -35.96 -68.74
C ALA A 897 63.77 -35.47 -69.48
N LEU A 898 63.19 -34.43 -68.91
CA LEU A 898 62.06 -33.60 -69.36
C LEU A 898 60.73 -34.05 -68.73
N ALA A 899 60.26 -33.37 -67.69
CA ALA A 899 59.77 -31.99 -67.68
C ALA A 899 58.40 -31.84 -68.34
N ALA A 900 57.56 -31.14 -67.58
CA ALA A 900 56.54 -30.19 -68.03
C ALA A 900 55.24 -30.71 -68.66
N GLY A 901 54.15 -30.09 -68.19
CA GLY A 901 52.78 -30.20 -68.70
C GLY A 901 51.77 -30.24 -67.55
N ALA A 902 51.62 -29.18 -66.76
CA ALA A 902 50.72 -28.03 -67.02
C ALA A 902 49.23 -28.39 -66.81
N GLY A 903 48.41 -27.64 -66.07
CA GLY A 903 48.57 -26.37 -65.34
C GLY A 903 47.55 -26.32 -64.20
N LEU A 904 47.56 -25.36 -63.27
CA LEU A 904 48.03 -23.98 -63.28
C LEU A 904 48.54 -23.67 -61.85
N LEU A 905 49.74 -23.15 -61.56
CA LEU A 905 50.36 -21.84 -61.90
C LEU A 905 49.41 -20.67 -61.60
N SER A 906 49.72 -19.65 -60.81
CA SER A 906 51.00 -18.98 -60.55
C SER A 906 50.74 -17.93 -59.45
N SER A 907 51.57 -17.82 -58.41
CA SER A 907 52.71 -16.88 -58.29
C SER A 907 52.39 -15.53 -57.61
N ALA A 908 53.16 -15.30 -56.53
CA ALA A 908 54.06 -14.16 -56.34
C ALA A 908 53.55 -12.75 -55.98
N ALA A 909 54.36 -12.18 -55.07
CA ALA A 909 54.77 -10.77 -54.95
C ALA A 909 53.89 -9.80 -54.15
N ALA A 910 54.33 -9.59 -52.90
CA ALA A 910 54.74 -8.29 -52.33
C ALA A 910 54.06 -7.01 -52.86
N ALA A 911 53.40 -6.25 -51.98
CA ALA A 911 54.03 -5.21 -51.16
C ALA A 911 53.00 -4.37 -50.39
N ALA A 912 53.45 -3.89 -49.23
CA ALA A 912 53.06 -2.67 -48.52
C ALA A 912 51.75 -2.64 -47.68
N GLY A 913 51.97 -2.75 -46.35
CA GLY A 913 51.40 -1.89 -45.29
C GLY A 913 49.92 -2.08 -44.99
N SER A 914 49.43 -2.18 -43.76
CA SER A 914 49.88 -1.70 -42.45
C SER A 914 48.57 -1.76 -41.62
N LEU A 915 48.47 -2.10 -40.34
CA LEU A 915 49.40 -2.21 -39.23
C LEU A 915 48.63 -2.95 -38.11
N LYS A 916 49.32 -3.94 -37.52
CA LYS A 916 49.46 -4.30 -36.08
C LYS A 916 48.21 -4.40 -35.18
N GLY A 917 48.09 -5.41 -34.31
CA GLY A 917 48.98 -6.51 -33.88
C GLY A 917 48.27 -7.23 -32.71
N ALA A 918 48.11 -8.56 -32.70
CA ALA A 918 49.10 -9.59 -32.36
C ALA A 918 49.57 -9.50 -30.89
N ALA A 919 49.09 -10.38 -30.01
CA ALA A 919 49.64 -11.72 -29.69
C ALA A 919 50.64 -11.63 -28.51
N GLY A 920 50.69 -12.52 -27.53
CA GLY A 920 50.18 -13.89 -27.37
C GLY A 920 51.25 -14.72 -26.64
N LYS A 921 50.85 -15.89 -26.13
CA LYS A 921 51.65 -17.02 -25.59
C LYS A 921 51.91 -16.99 -24.07
N ILE A 922 51.32 -17.92 -23.33
CA ILE A 922 51.74 -19.31 -23.00
C ILE A 922 52.92 -19.34 -22.03
N GLY A 923 52.73 -19.98 -20.89
CA GLY A 923 53.77 -20.44 -19.98
C GLY A 923 53.16 -21.05 -18.73
N ALA A 924 53.24 -22.38 -18.60
CA ALA A 924 52.78 -23.14 -17.45
C ALA A 924 53.82 -23.16 -16.32
N MET A 925 53.36 -23.65 -15.16
CA MET A 925 54.09 -24.37 -14.11
C MET A 925 54.46 -23.59 -12.82
N ALA A 926 53.88 -24.09 -11.72
CA ALA A 926 54.43 -24.21 -10.37
C ALA A 926 54.73 -22.91 -9.57
N GLN A 927 54.62 -22.83 -8.24
CA GLN A 927 54.02 -23.60 -7.13
C GLN A 927 54.38 -22.78 -5.87
N ALA A 928 53.67 -23.02 -4.76
CA ALA A 928 53.98 -22.61 -3.38
C ALA A 928 53.81 -21.12 -3.03
N ALA A 929 52.76 -20.74 -2.29
CA ALA A 929 52.61 -20.90 -0.82
C ALA A 929 53.48 -19.91 -0.03
N HIS A 930 52.86 -18.88 0.54
CA HIS A 930 52.73 -18.67 2.00
C HIS A 930 52.12 -17.29 2.29
N GLN A 931 51.19 -17.26 3.25
CA GLN A 931 51.09 -16.33 4.41
C GLN A 931 51.42 -14.83 4.20
N ALA A 932 50.75 -13.86 4.80
CA ALA A 932 49.75 -13.83 5.86
C ALA A 932 49.14 -12.42 5.93
N SER A 933 48.01 -12.37 6.62
CA SER A 933 47.42 -11.26 7.38
C SER A 933 48.16 -9.92 7.48
N GLY A 934 47.37 -8.85 7.33
CA GLY A 934 47.25 -7.85 8.41
C GLY A 934 47.72 -6.45 8.08
N ALA A 935 46.78 -5.54 7.84
CA ALA A 935 46.77 -4.21 8.44
C ALA A 935 45.40 -3.56 8.20
N ALA A 936 44.62 -3.50 9.28
CA ALA A 936 43.50 -2.60 9.39
C ALA A 936 44.00 -1.16 9.63
N GLN A 937 43.11 -0.21 9.33
CA GLN A 937 43.08 1.17 9.85
C GLN A 937 44.08 2.18 9.27
N ALA A 938 43.58 2.99 8.34
CA ALA A 938 43.45 4.42 8.61
C ALA A 938 42.34 5.05 7.75
N LEU A 939 41.52 5.86 8.43
CA LEU A 939 40.75 6.98 7.91
C LEU A 939 39.32 6.71 7.37
N LYS A 940 38.44 6.49 8.36
CA LYS A 940 37.24 7.31 8.56
C LYS A 940 37.55 8.82 8.36
N LYS A 941 36.72 9.51 7.56
CA LYS A 941 36.06 10.78 7.94
C LYS A 941 35.12 11.28 6.83
N GLY A 942 33.81 11.26 7.14
CA GLY A 942 32.72 12.10 6.58
C GLY A 942 32.38 11.90 5.10
N GLY A 943 31.15 11.85 4.63
CA GLY A 943 29.86 12.16 5.21
C GLY A 943 28.92 12.60 4.07
N ALA A 944 27.73 11.98 4.02
CA ALA A 944 26.48 12.40 3.37
C ALA A 944 26.34 12.46 1.82
N GLN A 945 25.40 11.60 1.38
CA GLN A 945 24.30 11.84 0.42
C GLN A 945 24.47 11.67 -1.11
N ALA A 946 23.55 10.80 -1.59
CA ALA A 946 22.83 10.77 -2.88
C ALA A 946 23.61 10.41 -4.16
N LEU A 947 23.16 9.35 -4.84
CA LEU A 947 22.51 9.49 -6.15
C LEU A 947 21.95 8.16 -6.70
N LEU A 948 20.72 8.27 -7.16
CA LEU A 948 19.96 7.33 -7.99
C LEU A 948 20.66 7.05 -9.33
N ALA A 949 20.27 5.91 -9.93
CA ALA A 949 20.46 5.57 -11.34
C ALA A 949 20.00 6.71 -12.28
N PRO A 950 20.51 6.77 -13.53
CA PRO A 950 19.76 6.08 -14.60
C PRO A 950 20.63 5.55 -15.76
N VAL A 951 20.17 4.50 -16.44
CA VAL A 951 20.50 4.27 -17.86
C VAL A 951 19.21 3.98 -18.61
N GLY A 952 18.90 4.87 -19.55
CA GLY A 952 17.77 4.82 -20.49
C GLY A 952 17.98 3.84 -21.65
N GLN A 953 16.87 3.41 -22.26
CA GLN A 953 16.38 3.83 -23.59
C GLN A 953 17.11 3.12 -24.75
N ALA A 954 16.48 2.21 -25.49
CA ALA A 954 15.37 2.34 -26.44
C ALA A 954 15.86 2.48 -27.90
N ALA A 955 15.39 1.58 -28.76
CA ALA A 955 15.20 1.81 -30.19
C ALA A 955 14.01 0.97 -30.69
N MET A 956 12.94 1.66 -31.10
CA MET A 956 11.87 1.19 -32.02
C MET A 956 12.37 1.36 -33.49
N ALA A 957 11.73 0.98 -34.61
CA ALA A 957 10.34 0.64 -34.96
C ALA A 957 10.23 -0.01 -36.37
N ASN A 958 9.08 -0.63 -36.67
CA ASN A 958 8.31 -0.69 -37.95
C ASN A 958 8.79 -1.59 -39.14
N VAL A 959 7.94 -2.26 -39.95
CA VAL A 959 6.48 -2.20 -40.23
C VAL A 959 5.97 -3.47 -40.99
N ALA A 960 4.63 -3.68 -40.93
CA ALA A 960 3.70 -4.48 -41.79
C ALA A 960 3.72 -6.03 -41.67
N GLY A 961 2.60 -6.76 -41.60
CA GLY A 961 1.16 -6.50 -41.77
C GLY A 961 0.53 -7.63 -42.60
N LYS A 962 -0.48 -8.35 -42.06
CA LYS A 962 -1.60 -9.01 -42.79
C LYS A 962 -2.47 -9.89 -41.88
N LEU A 963 -3.75 -9.52 -41.78
CA LEU A 963 -4.92 -10.41 -41.63
C LEU A 963 -5.45 -10.73 -43.04
N PRO A 964 -6.23 -11.82 -43.22
CA PRO A 964 -7.69 -11.64 -43.36
C PRO A 964 -8.54 -12.74 -42.69
N GLY A 965 -9.83 -12.45 -42.49
CA GLY A 965 -10.82 -13.32 -41.83
C GLY A 965 -11.87 -13.97 -42.74
N GLY A 966 -12.89 -14.58 -42.11
CA GLY A 966 -14.29 -14.63 -42.58
C GLY A 966 -14.84 -15.87 -43.31
N ALA A 967 -15.68 -16.64 -42.57
CA ALA A 967 -17.03 -17.15 -42.92
C ALA A 967 -17.32 -18.58 -43.48
N ALA A 968 -18.49 -19.09 -43.02
CA ALA A 968 -19.32 -20.27 -43.38
C ALA A 968 -18.96 -21.63 -42.72
N ALA A 969 -19.86 -22.47 -42.17
CA ALA A 969 -21.33 -22.66 -42.17
C ALA A 969 -21.74 -23.46 -40.88
N LEU A 970 -22.84 -23.22 -40.16
CA LEU A 970 -24.29 -23.50 -40.37
C LEU A 970 -24.73 -24.99 -40.22
N ASN A 971 -25.81 -25.17 -39.42
CA ASN A 971 -26.67 -26.35 -39.14
C ASN A 971 -26.20 -27.37 -38.09
N ALA A 972 -27.05 -27.98 -37.25
CA ALA A 972 -28.44 -27.75 -36.83
C ALA A 972 -28.79 -28.81 -35.75
N TYR A 973 -29.50 -28.39 -34.70
CA TYR A 973 -30.62 -29.07 -34.04
C TYR A 973 -30.62 -30.58 -33.70
N GLY A 974 -30.96 -30.83 -32.43
CA GLY A 974 -31.46 -32.10 -31.89
C GLY A 974 -32.04 -31.87 -30.50
N ALA A 975 -33.28 -31.37 -30.47
CA ALA A 975 -34.08 -31.11 -29.27
C ALA A 975 -34.54 -32.42 -28.60
N LEU A 976 -34.80 -32.35 -27.28
CA LEU A 976 -36.11 -32.74 -26.72
C LEU A 976 -36.21 -32.25 -25.26
N SER A 977 -37.10 -31.29 -25.08
CA SER A 977 -37.65 -30.84 -23.80
C SER A 977 -38.80 -31.75 -23.38
N ALA A 978 -39.07 -31.79 -22.06
CA ALA A 978 -40.40 -32.04 -21.54
C ALA A 978 -40.63 -31.18 -20.29
N ASP A 979 -41.78 -30.51 -20.28
CA ASP A 979 -42.21 -29.42 -19.41
C ASP A 979 -42.80 -29.86 -18.06
N LYS A 980 -42.85 -28.85 -17.17
CA LYS A 980 -43.55 -28.63 -15.86
C LYS A 980 -45.07 -29.03 -15.84
N PRO A 981 -45.89 -28.97 -14.72
CA PRO A 981 -45.83 -28.00 -13.59
C PRO A 981 -46.40 -28.35 -12.16
N ALA A 982 -46.08 -27.46 -11.20
CA ALA A 982 -46.84 -26.82 -10.09
C ALA A 982 -47.67 -27.55 -8.97
N ALA A 983 -47.45 -27.03 -7.74
CA ALA A 983 -48.40 -26.61 -6.66
C ALA A 983 -48.83 -27.53 -5.46
N ALA A 984 -48.29 -27.19 -4.27
CA ALA A 984 -48.93 -26.76 -3.00
C ALA A 984 -49.83 -27.68 -2.09
N VAL A 985 -49.60 -27.50 -0.76
CA VAL A 985 -50.51 -27.53 0.44
C VAL A 985 -50.51 -28.74 1.42
N ALA A 986 -49.97 -28.45 2.63
CA ALA A 986 -50.35 -28.75 4.04
C ALA A 986 -50.71 -30.15 4.64
N SER A 987 -50.01 -30.43 5.76
CA SER A 987 -50.48 -30.86 7.10
C SER A 987 -50.78 -32.33 7.50
N THR A 988 -50.40 -32.61 8.76
CA THR A 988 -50.94 -33.54 9.80
C THR A 988 -50.43 -35.00 9.97
N LEU A 989 -49.67 -35.19 11.06
CA LEU A 989 -49.83 -36.12 12.21
C LEU A 989 -50.18 -37.62 12.02
N GLY A 990 -49.39 -38.51 12.66
CA GLY A 990 -49.87 -39.81 13.16
C GLY A 990 -48.82 -40.93 13.37
N LEU A 991 -48.23 -41.00 14.56
CA LEU A 991 -47.66 -42.23 15.21
C LEU A 991 -48.82 -43.21 15.57
N PRO A 992 -48.64 -44.51 15.97
CA PRO A 992 -47.71 -44.96 17.03
C PRO A 992 -47.24 -46.45 17.08
N GLY A 993 -46.35 -46.71 18.07
CA GLY A 993 -46.26 -47.97 18.84
C GLY A 993 -44.97 -48.78 18.62
N SER A 994 -44.29 -49.37 19.60
CA SER A 994 -44.30 -49.35 21.09
C SER A 994 -43.11 -50.22 21.55
N LEU A 995 -42.38 -49.78 22.59
CA LEU A 995 -41.28 -50.50 23.27
C LEU A 995 -41.78 -51.73 24.06
N PRO A 996 -40.87 -52.62 24.56
CA PRO A 996 -40.41 -52.44 25.95
C PRO A 996 -38.91 -52.71 26.21
N ARG A 997 -38.51 -52.29 27.42
CA ARG A 997 -37.17 -52.15 28.04
C ARG A 997 -36.70 -53.39 28.85
N ILE A 998 -35.47 -53.25 29.39
CA ILE A 998 -34.87 -53.73 30.68
C ILE A 998 -33.81 -54.84 30.46
N GLY A 999 -32.58 -54.84 31.00
CA GLY A 999 -31.80 -54.03 31.95
C GLY A 999 -30.30 -54.47 31.89
N ALA A 1000 -29.33 -53.57 32.08
CA ALA A 1000 -28.45 -53.40 33.27
C ALA A 1000 -27.20 -54.34 33.40
N GLU A 1001 -26.03 -53.68 33.36
CA GLU A 1001 -24.79 -53.87 34.17
C GLU A 1001 -23.67 -54.94 33.89
N ILE A 1002 -22.47 -54.38 33.59
CA ILE A 1002 -21.10 -54.65 34.13
C ILE A 1002 -20.17 -55.72 33.43
N PRO A 1003 -18.83 -55.45 33.28
CA PRO A 1003 -17.83 -56.15 32.42
C PRO A 1003 -16.88 -57.09 33.25
N PRO A 1004 -15.90 -57.90 32.72
CA PRO A 1004 -14.67 -57.49 31.99
C PRO A 1004 -14.09 -58.49 30.92
N THR A 1005 -12.97 -58.09 30.30
CA THR A 1005 -11.91 -58.72 29.44
C THR A 1005 -11.66 -60.24 29.48
N PRO A 1006 -10.75 -60.88 28.66
CA PRO A 1006 -10.05 -60.50 27.40
C PRO A 1006 -9.92 -61.66 26.33
N LEU A 1007 -9.13 -61.40 25.26
CA LEU A 1007 -8.32 -62.32 24.42
C LEU A 1007 -8.89 -62.90 23.10
N LYS A 1008 -8.09 -62.62 22.06
CA LYS A 1008 -7.51 -63.52 21.02
C LYS A 1008 -8.12 -63.54 19.60
N THR A 1009 -7.28 -63.08 18.65
CA THR A 1009 -6.98 -63.62 17.29
C THR A 1009 -8.17 -63.74 16.32
N SER A 1010 -8.14 -63.36 15.04
CA SER A 1010 -7.06 -63.20 14.06
C SER A 1010 -7.72 -62.90 12.70
N ILE A 1011 -7.07 -62.06 11.86
CA ILE A 1011 -7.12 -62.04 10.37
C ILE A 1011 -8.51 -61.65 9.78
N VAL A 1012 -8.69 -60.51 9.10
CA VAL A 1012 -8.06 -60.02 7.85
C VAL A 1012 -7.80 -58.52 7.92
#